data_AF-A0AAD3CZS8-F1
#
_entry.id   AF-A0AAD3CZS8-F1
#
_cell.length_a   1.000
_cell.length_b   1.000
_cell.length_c   1.000
_cell.angle_alpha   90.00
_cell.angle_beta   90.00
_cell.angle_gamma   90.00
#
_symmetry.space_group_name_H-M   'P 1'
#
loop_
_entity.id
_entity.type
_entity.pdbx_description
1 polymer ?
#
loop_
_entity_poly.entity_id
_entity_poly.type
_entity_poly.pdbx_seq_one_letter_code
_entity_poly.pdbx_strand_id
1 'polypeptide(L)'
;MKILCCFDKRQQQVQKKKLQTSAEEDVTVYPENLNTFGTIENIYEKYHITRLGKEQEVHTKHVDVPSPFKTNIVIQDELEPSRYIRIDFSGIHDSYYIGINEIHFKDPQGNHIPYENIMVDGQEVDNEKVKPAFPPHGWWCVVDGVHSLVFDFGEVTHVKEIYFWCANAASTPKEMKITDGHFLPDYTGYKYDAELYFQLAGDVQDPTEMIFQGGLTCDEVIESLNSDPPENQFKSFLSLDGKSQFVFYQRGSRTLALNYYFGRDDSFSEDVGMINSTNPHKNTIDEVEYRALTLQELRGIRAMILDKCLKESWKSSRDNETILRPEDVNLYDLSKHLIKPLTVERNCSFKELFHSGSTTPMYYCSHWWGESVFDFISCVENHAQKNELDPQTATYWVCAHANRQHDLGVDLGNDPSQSSFNRAMQVAKGVLLVCDINAIVTSRIWVDFELYRTIVTSSNFDIVIHANGMPHLIANDPLPNETPYQKNRRESNFPFERVCRQLLSLELHKGESSMEIDKVRILNTMIEKRPLDCPNALERVFKNDSQCFEYQQDLHFYNLTNGALRAEMACKAVSIALSKEDQSLENFYGFNLLDIISKDTSRTTIDLQDLASLDSVTDDVFAQLMGLATAPTLRKFVLNVVGCKNLTDECIDSISFPTYLKQLDLNIGYAKNMSNAKLLDLPSKLPPSLETLKLNVCGYKTPDGNYLPPRFGSLMHELSKHISFSLKHFEFTTQINDEEHLEYSTEGENKNRGVEGMCALLRKLPSDLESLFLCVEQWDTFEGKMLASMFELFPKNLKEVKIFLYSGDYVYDENMASIANCINSMKQLCSLRIHTRSDARTGTYRVRNIHTVDEMKAFA
;
A
#
# COMPACT_ATOMS: atom_id res chain seq x y z
N MET A 1 -69.74 -31.20 18.79
CA MET A 1 -69.22 -30.78 20.11
C MET A 1 -68.01 -29.89 19.84
N LYS A 2 -67.87 -28.73 20.53
CA LYS A 2 -66.77 -27.73 20.42
C LYS A 2 -65.38 -28.41 20.40
N ILE A 3 -64.32 -28.03 19.66
CA ILE A 3 -63.82 -26.77 19.04
C ILE A 3 -63.62 -25.58 20.00
N LEU A 4 -62.34 -25.28 20.28
CA LEU A 4 -61.71 -23.98 20.64
C LEU A 4 -60.19 -24.20 20.35
N CYS A 5 -59.54 -23.47 19.43
CA CYS A 5 -58.97 -22.09 19.55
C CYS A 5 -57.63 -22.06 20.34
N CYS A 6 -56.60 -21.25 20.06
CA CYS A 6 -56.30 -20.17 19.08
C CYS A 6 -54.92 -20.46 18.44
N PHE A 7 -54.39 -19.85 17.36
CA PHE A 7 -54.88 -18.87 16.37
C PHE A 7 -55.38 -17.49 16.86
N ASP A 8 -54.47 -16.53 17.12
CA ASP A 8 -54.70 -15.08 16.91
C ASP A 8 -53.38 -14.26 16.86
N LYS A 9 -53.43 -13.08 16.23
CA LYS A 9 -52.51 -11.92 16.30
C LYS A 9 -51.15 -11.95 15.60
N ARG A 10 -51.16 -11.99 14.26
CA ARG A 10 -50.17 -11.20 13.46
C ARG A 10 -50.65 -10.65 12.12
N GLN A 11 -51.96 -10.47 11.93
CA GLN A 11 -52.49 -9.57 10.89
C GLN A 11 -53.74 -8.83 11.37
N GLN A 12 -53.60 -7.52 11.59
CA GLN A 12 -54.69 -6.56 11.38
C GLN A 12 -54.12 -5.24 10.86
N GLN A 13 -54.85 -4.64 9.91
CA GLN A 13 -54.72 -3.25 9.42
C GLN A 13 -53.56 -2.94 8.45
N VAL A 14 -53.65 -3.60 7.31
CA VAL A 14 -53.42 -2.95 6.01
C VAL A 14 -54.42 -1.79 5.82
N GLN A 15 -53.95 -0.68 5.21
CA GLN A 15 -54.71 0.41 4.59
C GLN A 15 -55.68 1.26 5.44
N LYS A 16 -55.22 2.48 5.79
CA LYS A 16 -56.05 3.69 5.65
C LYS A 16 -55.21 4.94 5.34
N LYS A 17 -55.63 5.67 4.31
CA LYS A 17 -55.19 7.00 3.83
C LYS A 17 -53.82 7.14 3.13
N LYS A 18 -53.90 7.30 1.80
CA LYS A 18 -53.04 8.19 1.00
C LYS A 18 -53.19 9.65 1.46
N LEU A 19 -52.11 10.44 1.49
CA LEU A 19 -51.96 11.79 0.90
C LEU A 19 -50.64 12.44 1.37
N GLN A 20 -50.04 13.27 0.49
CA GLN A 20 -48.73 13.96 0.60
C GLN A 20 -47.52 13.00 0.54
N THR A 21 -46.55 13.06 -0.39
CA THR A 21 -45.88 14.11 -1.20
C THR A 21 -44.86 15.00 -0.46
N SER A 22 -43.64 14.49 -0.35
CA SER A 22 -42.39 15.25 -0.43
C SER A 22 -41.32 14.32 -1.03
N ALA A 23 -40.30 14.89 -1.68
CA ALA A 23 -39.19 14.10 -2.23
C ALA A 23 -38.21 13.72 -1.13
N GLU A 24 -37.69 12.50 -1.18
CA GLU A 24 -36.45 12.09 -0.54
C GLU A 24 -35.54 11.58 -1.67
N GLU A 25 -34.33 12.14 -1.74
CA GLU A 25 -33.33 11.77 -2.73
C GLU A 25 -32.58 10.54 -2.19
N ASP A 26 -32.69 9.39 -2.89
CA ASP A 26 -31.92 8.19 -2.54
C ASP A 26 -30.42 8.43 -2.83
N VAL A 27 -29.71 8.95 -1.83
CA VAL A 27 -28.26 9.12 -1.84
C VAL A 27 -27.61 7.75 -2.04
N THR A 28 -26.95 7.58 -3.18
CA THR A 28 -26.27 6.32 -3.51
C THR A 28 -25.04 6.15 -2.62
N VAL A 29 -25.06 5.13 -1.76
CA VAL A 29 -23.94 4.78 -0.87
C VAL A 29 -22.77 4.28 -1.71
N TYR A 30 -21.67 5.03 -1.70
CA TYR A 30 -20.37 4.58 -2.21
C TYR A 30 -19.76 3.56 -1.23
N PRO A 31 -18.93 2.61 -1.69
CA PRO A 31 -18.23 1.72 -0.78
C PRO A 31 -17.31 2.53 0.15
N GLU A 32 -17.61 2.47 1.45
CA GLU A 32 -16.78 3.04 2.52
C GLU A 32 -15.48 2.24 2.65
N ASN A 33 -14.41 2.74 2.05
CA ASN A 33 -13.03 2.53 2.51
C ASN A 33 -12.25 3.81 2.20
N LEU A 34 -11.54 4.32 3.19
CA LEU A 34 -11.34 5.75 3.35
C LEU A 34 -9.88 6.14 3.12
N ASN A 35 -9.61 6.79 1.99
CA ASN A 35 -8.28 7.27 1.61
C ASN A 35 -7.60 8.10 2.72
N THR A 36 -6.59 7.52 3.38
CA THR A 36 -5.77 8.19 4.38
C THR A 36 -4.62 8.95 3.73
N PHE A 37 -4.90 10.18 3.28
CA PHE A 37 -3.83 11.08 2.84
C PHE A 37 -3.17 11.77 4.03
N GLY A 38 -1.84 11.74 4.08
CA GLY A 38 -1.03 12.67 4.87
C GLY A 38 -0.44 12.15 6.20
N THR A 39 0.44 12.96 6.78
CA THR A 39 1.09 12.75 8.09
C THR A 39 0.72 13.88 9.03
N ILE A 40 0.44 13.59 10.31
CA ILE A 40 0.31 14.65 11.32
C ILE A 40 1.70 15.07 11.81
N GLU A 41 1.95 16.39 11.83
CA GLU A 41 3.03 16.98 12.62
C GLU A 41 2.41 17.66 13.85
N ASN A 42 2.87 17.31 15.06
CA ASN A 42 2.59 18.10 16.25
C ASN A 42 3.47 19.36 16.21
N ILE A 43 2.87 20.50 15.87
CA ILE A 43 3.60 21.76 15.66
C ILE A 43 4.29 22.24 16.96
N TYR A 44 3.76 21.83 18.12
CA TYR A 44 4.31 22.17 19.43
C TYR A 44 5.70 21.56 19.63
N GLU A 45 5.87 20.27 19.31
CA GLU A 45 7.17 19.59 19.43
C GLU A 45 8.23 20.19 18.50
N LYS A 46 7.83 20.53 17.26
CA LYS A 46 8.76 20.93 16.20
C LYS A 46 9.18 22.40 16.23
N TYR A 47 8.36 23.28 16.81
CA TYR A 47 8.61 24.74 16.81
C TYR A 47 8.42 25.43 18.16
N HIS A 48 8.04 24.68 19.23
CA HIS A 48 7.76 25.20 20.58
C HIS A 48 6.71 26.32 20.65
N ILE A 49 5.82 26.39 19.66
CA ILE A 49 4.76 27.41 19.59
C ILE A 49 3.59 26.98 20.46
N THR A 50 3.50 27.52 21.68
CA THR A 50 2.27 27.49 22.48
C THR A 50 1.39 28.70 22.16
N ARG A 51 0.06 28.51 22.14
CA ARG A 51 -0.92 29.61 22.14
C ARG A 51 -1.85 29.53 23.36
N LEU A 52 -2.12 30.69 23.94
CA LEU A 52 -3.22 30.96 24.90
C LEU A 52 -3.18 30.31 26.30
N GLY A 53 -2.03 29.84 26.78
CA GLY A 53 -1.81 29.63 28.23
C GLY A 53 -2.68 28.54 28.89
N LYS A 54 -3.29 27.67 28.08
CA LYS A 54 -3.81 26.37 28.46
C LYS A 54 -3.29 25.35 27.45
N GLU A 55 -3.07 24.14 27.92
CA GLU A 55 -2.69 22.99 27.09
C GLU A 55 -3.88 22.61 26.20
N GLN A 56 -3.93 23.17 24.99
CA GLN A 56 -4.61 22.57 23.86
C GLN A 56 -3.56 22.37 22.78
N GLU A 57 -3.29 21.12 22.45
CA GLU A 57 -2.42 20.77 21.34
C GLU A 57 -3.09 21.21 20.04
N VAL A 58 -2.28 21.67 19.10
CA VAL A 58 -2.72 22.08 17.77
C VAL A 58 -2.13 21.07 16.79
N HIS A 59 -3.00 20.28 16.17
CA HIS A 59 -2.60 19.23 15.26
C HIS A 59 -2.63 19.76 13.83
N THR A 60 -1.54 19.55 13.08
CA THR A 60 -1.54 19.81 11.63
C THR A 60 -1.41 18.51 10.85
N LYS A 61 -2.44 18.17 10.09
CA LYS A 61 -2.39 17.09 9.10
C LYS A 61 -1.84 17.63 7.78
N HIS A 62 -0.61 17.25 7.45
CA HIS A 62 0.04 17.54 6.16
C HIS A 62 -0.43 16.55 5.11
N VAL A 63 -1.08 17.02 4.06
CA VAL A 63 -1.66 16.25 2.96
C VAL A 63 -0.88 16.54 1.69
N ASP A 64 -0.16 15.55 1.17
CA ASP A 64 0.34 15.57 -0.21
C ASP A 64 -0.86 15.34 -1.15
N VAL A 65 -1.12 16.28 -2.07
CA VAL A 65 -2.35 16.30 -2.87
C VAL A 65 -2.07 15.83 -4.31
N PRO A 66 -2.48 14.60 -4.70
CA PRO A 66 -2.26 14.09 -6.06
C PRO A 66 -3.17 14.77 -7.08
N SER A 67 -2.63 15.02 -8.27
CA SER A 67 -3.36 15.66 -9.39
C SER A 67 -3.93 14.61 -10.35
N PRO A 68 -5.24 14.62 -10.68
CA PRO A 68 -6.30 15.50 -10.18
C PRO A 68 -6.89 15.06 -8.84
N PHE A 69 -7.20 16.02 -7.97
CA PHE A 69 -7.80 15.75 -6.66
C PHE A 69 -9.32 15.95 -6.63
N LYS A 70 -10.06 14.85 -6.49
CA LYS A 70 -11.49 14.86 -6.14
C LYS A 70 -11.81 13.69 -5.22
N THR A 71 -11.83 13.90 -3.91
CA THR A 71 -12.03 12.82 -2.94
C THR A 71 -12.37 13.34 -1.53
N ASN A 72 -12.79 12.42 -0.65
CA ASN A 72 -12.82 12.69 0.79
C ASN A 72 -11.41 12.48 1.36
N ILE A 73 -10.90 13.46 2.09
CA ILE A 73 -9.77 13.28 2.99
C ILE A 73 -10.35 12.87 4.33
N VAL A 74 -9.92 11.72 4.84
CA VAL A 74 -10.35 11.26 6.16
C VAL A 74 -9.27 11.57 7.20
N ILE A 75 -9.71 12.25 8.23
CA ILE A 75 -8.97 12.58 9.44
C ILE A 75 -9.16 11.38 10.37
N GLN A 76 -8.47 10.28 10.06
CA GLN A 76 -8.47 9.07 10.90
C GLN A 76 -7.61 9.21 12.16
N ASP A 77 -6.67 10.16 12.15
CA ASP A 77 -5.80 10.50 13.27
C ASP A 77 -6.30 11.85 13.84
N GLU A 78 -6.42 11.95 15.16
CA GLU A 78 -7.24 12.96 15.83
C GLU A 78 -6.74 14.40 15.61
N LEU A 79 -7.43 15.15 14.74
CA LEU A 79 -7.60 16.58 15.00
C LEU A 79 -8.55 16.71 16.19
N GLU A 80 -8.21 17.58 17.14
CA GLU A 80 -9.03 17.82 18.31
C GLU A 80 -10.38 18.43 17.91
N PRO A 81 -11.49 18.10 18.59
CA PRO A 81 -12.77 18.76 18.38
C PRO A 81 -12.59 20.27 18.52
N SER A 82 -12.89 21.00 17.45
CA SER A 82 -12.56 22.42 17.36
C SER A 82 -13.71 23.22 16.77
N ARG A 83 -13.77 24.49 17.14
CA ARG A 83 -14.71 25.44 16.52
C ARG A 83 -14.22 25.93 15.15
N TYR A 84 -12.91 25.92 14.93
CA TYR A 84 -12.33 26.39 13.68
C TYR A 84 -11.40 25.35 13.06
N ILE A 85 -11.39 25.31 11.74
CA ILE A 85 -10.35 24.62 10.96
C ILE A 85 -9.69 25.64 10.04
N ARG A 86 -8.37 25.69 10.08
CA ARG A 86 -7.53 26.39 9.11
C ARG A 86 -7.01 25.38 8.10
N ILE A 87 -7.02 25.77 6.82
CA ILE A 87 -6.43 24.98 5.74
C ILE A 87 -5.47 25.87 4.97
N ASP A 88 -4.19 25.52 5.00
CA ASP A 88 -3.15 26.13 4.19
C ASP A 88 -2.90 25.31 2.92
N PHE A 89 -2.57 25.98 1.81
CA PHE A 89 -2.27 25.37 0.52
C PHE A 89 -0.91 25.87 0.01
N SER A 90 -0.03 24.96 -0.44
CA SER A 90 1.29 25.28 -0.98
C SER A 90 1.61 24.53 -2.26
N GLY A 91 2.20 25.26 -3.22
CA GLY A 91 2.59 24.72 -4.53
C GLY A 91 1.40 24.27 -5.39
N ILE A 92 1.69 23.92 -6.64
CA ILE A 92 0.72 23.45 -7.64
C ILE A 92 1.40 22.53 -8.65
N HIS A 93 0.61 21.72 -9.35
CA HIS A 93 1.15 20.80 -10.36
C HIS A 93 1.59 21.52 -11.66
N ASP A 94 0.69 22.23 -12.37
CA ASP A 94 1.00 22.82 -13.70
C ASP A 94 0.07 23.99 -14.14
N SER A 95 -0.33 24.87 -13.23
CA SER A 95 -1.29 25.98 -13.48
C SER A 95 -0.72 27.37 -13.14
N TYR A 96 -1.55 28.43 -13.24
CA TYR A 96 -1.27 29.77 -12.71
C TYR A 96 -2.13 30.10 -11.47
N TYR A 97 -3.06 29.22 -11.11
CA TYR A 97 -3.95 29.36 -9.97
C TYR A 97 -4.19 28.02 -9.26
N ILE A 98 -4.42 28.06 -7.95
CA ILE A 98 -5.09 26.98 -7.23
C ILE A 98 -6.59 27.14 -7.47
N GLY A 99 -7.26 26.05 -7.83
CA GLY A 99 -8.68 26.07 -8.17
C GLY A 99 -9.45 25.00 -7.42
N ILE A 100 -10.33 25.40 -6.52
CA ILE A 100 -11.15 24.52 -5.70
C ILE A 100 -12.62 24.82 -6.00
N ASN A 101 -13.38 23.81 -6.43
CA ASN A 101 -14.80 23.93 -6.75
C ASN A 101 -15.67 23.82 -5.50
N GLU A 102 -15.40 22.83 -4.65
CA GLU A 102 -16.21 22.48 -3.48
C GLU A 102 -15.31 22.04 -2.31
N ILE A 103 -15.74 22.41 -1.10
CA ILE A 103 -15.24 21.86 0.18
C ILE A 103 -16.44 21.56 1.09
N HIS A 104 -16.44 20.39 1.75
CA HIS A 104 -17.45 20.06 2.77
C HIS A 104 -16.81 19.34 3.94
N PHE A 105 -17.26 19.65 5.16
CA PHE A 105 -16.82 19.02 6.40
C PHE A 105 -17.89 18.04 6.89
N LYS A 106 -17.48 16.90 7.47
CA LYS A 106 -18.41 15.94 8.08
C LYS A 106 -18.01 15.55 9.49
N ASP A 107 -19.03 15.29 10.31
CA ASP A 107 -18.90 14.79 11.68
C ASP A 107 -18.55 13.28 11.72
N PRO A 108 -18.29 12.68 12.90
CA PRO A 108 -17.96 11.26 13.01
C PRO A 108 -19.07 10.31 12.51
N GLN A 109 -20.31 10.80 12.46
CA GLN A 109 -21.51 10.09 12.01
C GLN A 109 -21.77 10.29 10.49
N GLY A 110 -20.94 11.07 9.79
CA GLY A 110 -21.04 11.33 8.36
C GLY A 110 -22.00 12.46 7.97
N ASN A 111 -22.56 13.20 8.92
CA ASN A 111 -23.43 14.34 8.61
C ASN A 111 -22.60 15.55 8.19
N HIS A 112 -23.13 16.38 7.29
CA HIS A 112 -22.51 17.64 6.91
C HIS A 112 -22.50 18.64 8.07
N ILE A 113 -21.32 19.16 8.41
CA ILE A 113 -21.14 20.23 9.39
C ILE A 113 -21.37 21.58 8.67
N PRO A 114 -22.30 22.44 9.14
CA PRO A 114 -22.44 23.79 8.62
C PRO A 114 -21.21 24.63 9.00
N TYR A 115 -20.74 25.47 8.08
CA TYR A 115 -19.56 26.29 8.28
C TYR A 115 -19.71 27.67 7.63
N GLU A 116 -18.96 28.64 8.12
CA GLU A 116 -18.74 29.94 7.49
C GLU A 116 -17.24 30.15 7.23
N ASN A 117 -16.85 30.54 6.00
CA ASN A 117 -15.48 30.96 5.75
C ASN A 117 -15.29 32.39 6.26
N ILE A 118 -14.63 32.53 7.40
CA ILE A 118 -14.45 33.82 8.10
C ILE A 118 -13.15 34.54 7.72
N MET A 119 -12.19 33.86 7.09
CA MET A 119 -10.88 34.42 6.76
C MET A 119 -10.28 33.82 5.49
N VAL A 120 -9.63 34.67 4.68
CA VAL A 120 -8.81 34.29 3.52
C VAL A 120 -7.47 35.01 3.62
N ASP A 121 -6.36 34.28 3.51
CA ASP A 121 -4.98 34.80 3.54
C ASP A 121 -4.70 35.76 4.72
N GLY A 122 -5.23 35.42 5.90
CA GLY A 122 -5.10 36.21 7.13
C GLY A 122 -6.00 37.45 7.24
N GLN A 123 -6.88 37.68 6.27
CA GLN A 123 -7.82 38.82 6.26
C GLN A 123 -9.27 38.34 6.47
N GLU A 124 -9.99 39.03 7.35
CA GLU A 124 -11.40 38.75 7.66
C GLU A 124 -12.29 38.95 6.42
N VAL A 125 -13.27 38.06 6.24
CA VAL A 125 -14.20 38.09 5.11
C VAL A 125 -15.25 39.19 5.34
N ASP A 126 -15.03 40.36 4.72
CA ASP A 126 -15.90 41.55 4.83
C ASP A 126 -16.91 41.68 3.67
N ASN A 127 -16.92 40.75 2.71
CA ASN A 127 -17.70 40.74 1.46
C ASN A 127 -17.46 41.92 0.48
N GLU A 128 -16.89 43.04 0.93
CA GLU A 128 -16.56 44.19 0.07
C GLU A 128 -15.16 44.09 -0.55
N LYS A 129 -14.17 43.58 0.20
CA LYS A 129 -12.76 43.48 -0.20
C LYS A 129 -12.28 42.03 -0.21
N VAL A 130 -12.68 41.25 0.78
CA VAL A 130 -12.37 39.83 0.90
C VAL A 130 -13.67 39.05 0.75
N LYS A 131 -13.75 38.24 -0.30
CA LYS A 131 -14.92 37.42 -0.59
C LYS A 131 -14.84 36.07 0.14
N PRO A 132 -15.96 35.50 0.60
CA PRO A 132 -15.98 34.15 1.13
C PRO A 132 -15.56 33.14 0.06
N ALA A 133 -14.77 32.15 0.48
CA ALA A 133 -14.56 30.93 -0.26
C ALA A 133 -15.81 30.03 -0.14
N PHE A 134 -16.42 29.68 -1.27
CA PHE A 134 -17.61 28.81 -1.39
C PHE A 134 -18.89 29.31 -0.69
N PRO A 135 -20.04 28.71 -1.01
CA PRO A 135 -20.77 28.78 -2.29
C PRO A 135 -21.22 30.22 -2.64
N PRO A 136 -21.62 30.52 -3.90
CA PRO A 136 -21.92 29.61 -4.99
C PRO A 136 -20.88 29.57 -6.14
N HIS A 137 -19.65 30.05 -5.93
CA HIS A 137 -18.69 30.29 -7.03
C HIS A 137 -17.30 29.62 -6.92
N GLY A 138 -17.13 28.66 -5.99
CA GLY A 138 -15.82 28.04 -5.72
C GLY A 138 -14.83 29.02 -5.07
N TRP A 139 -13.55 28.66 -5.07
CA TRP A 139 -12.46 29.53 -4.63
C TRP A 139 -11.22 29.36 -5.52
N TRP A 140 -10.58 30.49 -5.81
CA TRP A 140 -9.45 30.60 -6.75
C TRP A 140 -8.45 31.62 -6.23
N CYS A 141 -7.17 31.26 -6.18
CA CYS A 141 -6.07 32.16 -5.85
C CYS A 141 -4.89 31.99 -6.82
N VAL A 142 -4.06 33.02 -6.96
CA VAL A 142 -2.89 33.01 -7.86
C VAL A 142 -1.76 32.22 -7.20
N VAL A 143 -0.96 31.49 -7.97
CA VAL A 143 0.05 30.52 -7.47
C VAL A 143 1.16 31.08 -6.58
N ASP A 144 1.41 32.39 -6.61
CA ASP A 144 2.56 33.01 -5.94
C ASP A 144 2.35 33.17 -4.41
N GLY A 145 2.40 32.05 -3.68
CA GLY A 145 2.41 32.07 -2.22
C GLY A 145 2.05 30.77 -1.50
N VAL A 146 1.86 30.92 -0.19
CA VAL A 146 1.09 29.98 0.64
C VAL A 146 -0.23 30.66 0.92
N HIS A 147 -1.34 29.99 0.59
CA HIS A 147 -2.69 30.53 0.81
C HIS A 147 -3.36 29.84 1.98
N SER A 148 -4.31 30.50 2.62
CA SER A 148 -4.98 29.99 3.81
C SER A 148 -6.47 30.31 3.82
N LEU A 149 -7.30 29.34 4.20
CA LEU A 149 -8.72 29.51 4.50
C LEU A 149 -8.99 29.16 5.95
N VAL A 150 -9.84 29.93 6.64
CA VAL A 150 -10.34 29.59 7.98
C VAL A 150 -11.85 29.45 7.95
N PHE A 151 -12.33 28.35 8.53
CA PHE A 151 -13.74 28.01 8.62
C PHE A 151 -14.17 28.02 10.09
N ASP A 152 -15.32 28.63 10.40
CA ASP A 152 -15.97 28.61 11.72
C ASP A 152 -17.21 27.71 11.64
N PHE A 153 -17.33 26.74 12.55
CA PHE A 153 -18.51 25.85 12.68
C PHE A 153 -19.57 26.39 13.65
N GLY A 154 -19.30 27.53 14.30
CA GLY A 154 -20.16 28.18 15.30
C GLY A 154 -20.07 27.54 16.70
N GLU A 155 -19.96 26.22 16.77
CA GLU A 155 -19.71 25.43 17.97
C GLU A 155 -18.47 24.53 17.84
N VAL A 156 -18.05 23.89 18.92
CA VAL A 156 -16.91 22.96 18.91
C VAL A 156 -17.36 21.64 18.29
N THR A 157 -16.76 21.25 17.17
CA THR A 157 -17.17 20.07 16.39
C THR A 157 -15.96 19.19 16.06
N HIS A 158 -16.13 17.87 16.15
CA HIS A 158 -15.12 16.92 15.67
C HIS A 158 -15.30 16.74 14.16
N VAL A 159 -14.26 17.04 13.37
CA VAL A 159 -14.28 16.87 11.90
C VAL A 159 -13.58 15.56 11.56
N LYS A 160 -14.35 14.57 11.09
CA LYS A 160 -13.81 13.26 10.67
C LYS A 160 -13.43 13.23 9.19
N GLU A 161 -14.15 13.94 8.34
CA GLU A 161 -13.89 13.97 6.89
C GLU A 161 -13.95 15.39 6.35
N ILE A 162 -13.06 15.69 5.40
CA ILE A 162 -13.15 16.88 4.55
C ILE A 162 -13.19 16.42 3.09
N TYR A 163 -14.35 16.59 2.45
CA TYR A 163 -14.48 16.45 1.00
C TYR A 163 -13.82 17.63 0.31
N PHE A 164 -13.00 17.33 -0.70
CA PHE A 164 -12.35 18.32 -1.54
C PHE A 164 -12.54 17.97 -3.02
N TRP A 165 -12.89 18.98 -3.81
CA TRP A 165 -12.90 18.87 -5.28
C TRP A 165 -12.11 20.02 -5.90
N CYS A 166 -10.92 19.73 -6.42
CA CYS A 166 -10.14 20.65 -7.23
C CYS A 166 -10.68 20.72 -8.67
N ALA A 167 -10.59 21.89 -9.30
CA ALA A 167 -11.22 22.17 -10.58
C ALA A 167 -10.63 21.34 -11.74
N ASN A 168 -9.32 21.10 -11.73
CA ASN A 168 -8.60 20.26 -12.67
C ASN A 168 -7.26 19.79 -12.09
N ALA A 169 -6.60 18.86 -12.79
CA ALA A 169 -5.29 18.29 -12.46
C ALA A 169 -4.25 19.37 -12.12
N ALA A 170 -3.96 20.23 -13.08
CA ALA A 170 -2.91 21.24 -12.98
C ALA A 170 -3.13 22.28 -11.86
N SER A 171 -4.38 22.63 -11.59
CA SER A 171 -4.81 23.63 -10.59
C SER A 171 -5.06 23.02 -9.21
N THR A 172 -4.75 21.74 -9.05
CA THR A 172 -4.66 21.06 -7.75
C THR A 172 -3.39 21.58 -7.04
N PRO A 173 -3.46 21.92 -5.74
CA PRO A 173 -2.26 22.27 -4.97
C PRO A 173 -1.30 21.06 -4.89
N LYS A 174 -0.04 21.27 -4.56
CA LYS A 174 0.90 20.14 -4.32
C LYS A 174 0.78 19.62 -2.89
N GLU A 175 0.64 20.55 -1.96
CA GLU A 175 0.58 20.32 -0.52
C GLU A 175 -0.63 21.06 0.05
N MET A 176 -1.21 20.50 1.10
CA MET A 176 -2.24 21.13 1.90
C MET A 176 -2.01 20.80 3.37
N LYS A 177 -2.28 21.74 4.30
CA LYS A 177 -2.10 21.54 5.74
C LYS A 177 -3.40 21.89 6.46
N ILE A 178 -4.03 20.90 7.08
CA ILE A 178 -5.29 21.07 7.82
C ILE A 178 -4.93 21.19 9.30
N THR A 179 -5.39 22.26 9.95
CA THR A 179 -5.02 22.61 11.34
C THR A 179 -6.26 22.95 12.17
N ASP A 180 -6.35 22.43 13.37
CA ASP A 180 -7.41 22.74 14.34
C ASP A 180 -7.06 23.98 15.23
N GLY A 181 -8.04 24.47 15.99
CA GLY A 181 -7.77 25.34 17.16
C GLY A 181 -8.67 26.58 17.31
N HIS A 182 -8.77 27.10 18.53
CA HIS A 182 -9.51 28.34 18.82
C HIS A 182 -8.76 29.60 18.35
N PHE A 183 -9.36 30.38 17.45
CA PHE A 183 -8.82 31.68 17.03
C PHE A 183 -9.56 32.85 17.68
N LEU A 184 -8.83 33.69 18.42
CA LEU A 184 -9.16 35.12 18.59
C LEU A 184 -7.85 35.91 18.79
N PRO A 185 -7.69 37.09 18.17
CA PRO A 185 -6.56 37.97 18.41
C PRO A 185 -6.92 39.11 19.35
N ASP A 186 -6.56 39.04 20.64
CA ASP A 186 -5.91 40.17 21.33
C ASP A 186 -5.41 39.90 22.76
N TYR A 187 -4.32 40.62 23.07
CA TYR A 187 -3.70 41.02 24.33
C TYR A 187 -4.24 40.66 25.75
N THR A 188 -3.24 40.46 26.64
CA THR A 188 -3.19 40.60 28.13
C THR A 188 -3.75 39.50 29.07
N GLY A 189 -2.89 39.07 30.02
CA GLY A 189 -3.32 38.69 31.37
C GLY A 189 -2.94 37.29 31.87
N TYR A 190 -2.06 37.21 32.87
CA TYR A 190 -1.67 35.99 33.59
C TYR A 190 -2.83 35.18 34.19
N LYS A 191 -2.70 33.84 34.23
CA LYS A 191 -2.48 33.07 35.49
C LYS A 191 -2.29 31.56 35.24
N TYR A 192 -1.28 30.98 35.86
CA TYR A 192 -1.11 29.53 35.99
C TYR A 192 -2.00 28.97 37.11
N ASP A 193 -2.50 27.74 36.93
CA ASP A 193 -3.17 26.96 37.97
C ASP A 193 -2.17 25.99 38.65
N ALA A 194 -2.45 25.55 39.87
CA ALA A 194 -1.42 25.21 40.86
C ALA A 194 -1.27 23.72 41.21
N GLU A 195 -1.81 22.79 40.41
CA GLU A 195 -1.91 21.36 40.79
C GLU A 195 -1.10 20.37 39.93
N LEU A 196 -0.17 20.82 39.09
CA LEU A 196 0.73 19.95 38.31
C LEU A 196 2.21 20.29 38.56
N TYR A 197 3.04 19.26 38.75
CA TYR A 197 4.49 19.37 38.86
C TYR A 197 5.21 18.23 38.13
N PHE A 198 6.15 18.62 37.27
CA PHE A 198 7.18 17.84 36.56
C PHE A 198 6.78 16.97 35.35
N GLN A 199 6.70 17.66 34.21
CA GLN A 199 7.14 17.22 32.88
C GLN A 199 8.60 17.69 32.67
N LEU A 200 9.43 16.97 31.90
CA LEU A 200 10.47 17.58 31.07
C LEU A 200 10.75 16.75 29.80
N ALA A 201 10.60 17.40 28.65
CA ALA A 201 11.31 17.09 27.42
C ALA A 201 11.96 18.39 26.93
N GLY A 202 13.22 18.34 26.50
CA GLY A 202 14.00 19.54 26.13
C GLY A 202 15.48 19.23 25.94
N ASP A 203 16.16 20.07 25.14
CA ASP A 203 17.45 19.85 24.49
C ASP A 203 18.63 19.23 25.27
N VAL A 204 19.55 18.67 24.46
CA VAL A 204 20.81 18.01 24.78
C VAL A 204 21.63 18.65 25.92
N GLN A 205 21.57 18.05 27.11
CA GLN A 205 22.61 18.13 28.14
C GLN A 205 22.95 16.73 28.68
N ASP A 206 24.15 16.57 29.24
CA ASP A 206 24.57 15.32 29.87
C ASP A 206 23.74 15.08 31.15
N PRO A 207 23.14 13.88 31.37
CA PRO A 207 22.33 13.59 32.55
C PRO A 207 23.02 13.86 33.89
N THR A 208 24.36 13.85 33.92
CA THR A 208 25.16 14.12 35.13
C THR A 208 25.23 15.60 35.52
N GLU A 209 24.83 16.54 34.64
CA GLU A 209 24.84 17.98 34.91
C GLU A 209 23.50 18.53 35.44
N MET A 210 22.47 17.70 35.56
CA MET A 210 21.15 18.09 36.07
C MET A 210 21.12 18.15 37.62
N ILE A 211 20.66 19.30 38.15
CA ILE A 211 20.51 19.53 39.60
C ILE A 211 19.01 19.63 39.94
N PHE A 212 18.51 18.71 40.77
CA PHE A 212 17.11 18.69 41.21
C PHE A 212 16.85 19.74 42.29
N GLN A 213 15.57 20.14 42.45
CA GLN A 213 15.18 21.13 43.44
C GLN A 213 15.39 20.57 44.86
N GLY A 214 16.50 20.98 45.49
CA GLY A 214 17.03 20.37 46.72
C GLY A 214 18.53 20.11 46.69
N GLY A 215 19.16 20.15 45.51
CA GLY A 215 20.61 19.97 45.34
C GLY A 215 21.06 18.52 45.13
N LEU A 216 20.12 17.59 44.94
CA LEU A 216 20.40 16.20 44.58
C LEU A 216 20.76 16.07 43.09
N THR A 217 21.58 15.08 42.77
CA THR A 217 21.95 14.66 41.41
C THR A 217 21.00 13.59 40.87
N CYS A 218 21.03 13.35 39.54
CA CYS A 218 20.29 12.24 38.90
C CYS A 218 20.57 10.90 39.58
N ASP A 219 21.85 10.59 39.83
CA ASP A 219 22.27 9.31 40.41
C ASP A 219 21.75 9.13 41.83
N GLU A 220 21.78 10.17 42.68
CA GLU A 220 21.23 10.11 44.04
C GLU A 220 19.70 9.91 44.06
N VAL A 221 18.98 10.49 43.09
CA VAL A 221 17.53 10.29 42.95
C VAL A 221 17.21 8.87 42.49
N ILE A 222 17.96 8.35 41.52
CA ILE A 222 17.82 6.96 41.02
C ILE A 222 18.20 5.96 42.11
N GLU A 223 19.29 6.17 42.83
CA GLU A 223 19.75 5.31 43.91
C GLU A 223 18.77 5.34 45.11
N SER A 224 18.15 6.50 45.41
CA SER A 224 17.08 6.60 46.41
C SER A 224 15.80 5.86 46.00
N LEU A 225 15.39 5.93 44.73
CA LEU A 225 14.19 5.24 44.23
C LEU A 225 14.38 3.73 44.12
N ASN A 226 15.61 3.27 43.87
CA ASN A 226 15.96 1.85 43.84
C ASN A 226 16.17 1.25 45.24
N SER A 227 16.54 2.05 46.24
CA SER A 227 16.81 1.56 47.60
C SER A 227 15.59 1.53 48.53
N ASP A 228 14.57 2.38 48.30
CA ASP A 228 13.27 2.30 48.96
C ASP A 228 12.11 2.54 47.96
N PRO A 229 11.80 1.55 47.09
CA PRO A 229 10.77 1.70 46.07
C PRO A 229 9.36 1.79 46.72
N PRO A 230 8.52 2.78 46.36
CA PRO A 230 7.25 3.01 47.02
C PRO A 230 6.27 1.82 46.82
N GLU A 231 5.53 1.47 47.88
CA GLU A 231 4.66 0.26 47.98
C GLU A 231 3.57 0.08 46.88
N ASN A 232 3.41 1.01 45.93
CA ASN A 232 2.34 1.00 44.93
C ASN A 232 2.80 1.31 43.49
N GLN A 233 3.51 0.34 42.90
CA GLN A 233 3.81 0.18 41.46
C GLN A 233 4.77 1.17 40.78
N PHE A 234 5.47 0.62 39.79
CA PHE A 234 6.53 1.24 38.98
C PHE A 234 6.06 1.38 37.51
N LYS A 235 6.49 2.44 36.82
CA LYS A 235 6.38 2.58 35.36
C LYS A 235 7.65 3.22 34.80
N SER A 236 8.40 2.46 34.01
CA SER A 236 9.42 2.98 33.08
C SER A 236 8.85 2.98 31.67
N PHE A 237 9.08 4.05 30.91
CA PHE A 237 8.80 4.11 29.48
C PHE A 237 10.08 4.35 28.68
N LEU A 238 10.08 3.85 27.45
CA LEU A 238 11.08 4.15 26.43
C LEU A 238 10.52 5.22 25.50
N SER A 239 11.33 6.22 25.17
CA SER A 239 11.03 7.18 24.11
C SER A 239 11.16 6.54 22.72
N LEU A 240 10.33 6.96 21.77
CA LEU A 240 10.37 6.57 20.35
C LEU A 240 11.68 7.00 19.65
N ASP A 241 12.44 7.94 20.22
CA ASP A 241 13.72 8.41 19.68
C ASP A 241 14.96 7.61 20.14
N GLY A 242 14.78 6.66 21.05
CA GLY A 242 15.82 5.73 21.50
C GLY A 242 16.98 6.34 22.31
N LYS A 243 16.85 7.56 22.85
CA LYS A 243 17.95 8.22 23.61
C LYS A 243 17.60 8.71 25.02
N SER A 244 16.33 8.76 25.40
CA SER A 244 15.90 9.33 26.69
C SER A 244 15.12 8.34 27.54
N GLN A 245 15.46 8.26 28.84
CA GLN A 245 14.66 7.55 29.86
C GLN A 245 13.82 8.57 30.64
N PHE A 246 12.52 8.33 30.77
CA PHE A 246 11.62 9.18 31.55
C PHE A 246 10.74 8.36 32.50
N VAL A 247 10.40 8.97 33.64
CA VAL A 247 9.58 8.38 34.71
C VAL A 247 8.33 9.24 34.91
N PHE A 248 7.15 8.61 34.92
CA PHE A 248 5.88 9.28 35.16
C PHE A 248 5.16 8.70 36.38
N TYR A 249 4.69 9.58 37.27
CA TYR A 249 3.84 9.23 38.40
C TYR A 249 2.50 9.99 38.35
N GLN A 250 1.38 9.27 38.29
CA GLN A 250 0.06 9.83 38.57
C GLN A 250 -0.47 9.26 39.89
N ARG A 251 -0.56 10.09 40.93
CA ARG A 251 -1.03 9.68 42.26
C ARG A 251 -2.49 9.20 42.20
N GLY A 252 -2.69 7.89 42.34
CA GLY A 252 -4.02 7.25 42.42
C GLY A 252 -4.46 6.46 41.19
N SER A 253 -3.69 6.46 40.10
CA SER A 253 -4.07 5.77 38.85
C SER A 253 -3.67 4.28 38.89
N ARG A 254 -4.63 3.40 39.20
CA ARG A 254 -4.45 1.94 39.28
C ARG A 254 -4.66 1.26 37.91
N THR A 255 -3.78 1.55 36.95
CA THR A 255 -3.88 0.99 35.58
C THR A 255 -2.58 0.28 35.21
N LEU A 256 -2.66 -1.05 35.08
CA LEU A 256 -1.57 -1.92 34.60
C LEU A 256 -1.04 -1.41 33.25
N ALA A 257 0.24 -1.63 32.95
CA ALA A 257 0.82 -1.29 31.65
C ALA A 257 0.00 -1.88 30.48
N LEU A 258 -0.47 -3.11 30.66
CA LEU A 258 -1.43 -3.80 29.80
C LEU A 258 -2.64 -2.92 29.42
N ASN A 259 -3.36 -2.44 30.43
CA ASN A 259 -4.62 -1.72 30.26
C ASN A 259 -4.42 -0.27 29.78
N TYR A 260 -3.17 0.18 29.70
CA TYR A 260 -2.78 1.48 29.14
C TYR A 260 -2.47 1.36 27.64
N TYR A 261 -1.74 0.32 27.22
CA TYR A 261 -1.44 0.08 25.80
C TYR A 261 -2.64 -0.45 24.99
N PHE A 262 -3.60 -1.12 25.63
CA PHE A 262 -4.71 -1.82 24.96
C PHE A 262 -6.10 -1.34 25.38
N GLY A 263 -6.17 -0.29 26.21
CA GLY A 263 -7.40 0.09 26.92
C GLY A 263 -7.85 -0.99 27.91
N ARG A 264 -9.09 -0.87 28.42
CA ARG A 264 -9.72 -1.96 29.19
C ARG A 264 -10.37 -2.97 28.24
N ASP A 265 -9.56 -3.77 27.58
CA ASP A 265 -10.03 -4.97 26.89
C ASP A 265 -9.92 -6.18 27.84
N ASP A 266 -11.07 -6.69 28.27
CA ASP A 266 -11.14 -7.81 29.20
C ASP A 266 -10.53 -9.09 28.57
N SER A 267 -10.63 -9.28 27.25
CA SER A 267 -10.13 -10.48 26.56
C SER A 267 -8.61 -10.64 26.66
N PHE A 268 -7.88 -9.53 26.57
CA PHE A 268 -6.43 -9.56 26.68
C PHE A 268 -5.96 -9.67 28.14
N SER A 269 -6.78 -9.21 29.10
CA SER A 269 -6.58 -9.51 30.52
C SER A 269 -6.74 -11.00 30.83
N GLU A 270 -7.64 -11.69 30.10
CA GLU A 270 -7.80 -13.15 30.16
C GLU A 270 -6.62 -13.90 29.51
N ASP A 271 -6.10 -13.47 28.35
CA ASP A 271 -4.88 -14.06 27.74
C ASP A 271 -3.67 -13.97 28.68
N VAL A 272 -3.39 -12.78 29.24
CA VAL A 272 -2.28 -12.59 30.19
C VAL A 272 -2.54 -13.32 31.50
N GLY A 273 -3.80 -13.42 31.92
CA GLY A 273 -4.22 -14.28 33.04
C GLY A 273 -3.92 -15.76 32.79
N MET A 274 -4.24 -16.28 31.60
CA MET A 274 -4.03 -17.68 31.21
C MET A 274 -2.55 -18.02 31.02
N ILE A 275 -1.77 -17.15 30.35
CA ILE A 275 -0.33 -17.37 30.12
C ILE A 275 0.45 -17.38 31.44
N ASN A 276 0.00 -16.63 32.44
CA ASN A 276 0.51 -16.71 33.81
C ASN A 276 -0.19 -17.79 34.67
N SER A 277 -1.21 -18.48 34.17
CA SER A 277 -1.91 -19.55 34.89
C SER A 277 -1.20 -20.91 34.73
N THR A 278 -1.15 -21.69 35.79
CA THR A 278 -0.60 -23.06 35.78
C THR A 278 -1.62 -24.11 35.30
N ASN A 279 -2.74 -23.71 34.70
CA ASN A 279 -3.74 -24.67 34.23
C ASN A 279 -3.26 -25.39 32.96
N PRO A 280 -3.31 -26.74 32.91
CA PRO A 280 -3.11 -27.48 31.67
C PRO A 280 -4.35 -27.30 30.77
N HIS A 281 -4.15 -26.83 29.54
CA HIS A 281 -5.26 -26.43 28.65
C HIS A 281 -5.47 -27.32 27.42
N LYS A 282 -6.64 -27.12 26.80
CA LYS A 282 -7.39 -28.07 25.96
C LYS A 282 -7.07 -28.06 24.46
N ASN A 283 -6.25 -27.13 23.97
CA ASN A 283 -6.17 -26.81 22.55
C ASN A 283 -4.76 -27.09 22.00
N THR A 284 -4.42 -28.36 21.81
CA THR A 284 -3.25 -28.74 21.00
C THR A 284 -3.52 -28.44 19.52
N ILE A 285 -2.57 -27.78 18.86
CA ILE A 285 -2.62 -27.45 17.43
C ILE A 285 -1.64 -28.38 16.72
N ASP A 286 -2.16 -29.49 16.20
CA ASP A 286 -1.32 -30.54 15.61
C ASP A 286 -0.53 -30.03 14.38
N GLU A 287 -1.19 -29.30 13.49
CA GLU A 287 -0.61 -28.72 12.26
C GLU A 287 0.09 -27.38 12.56
N VAL A 288 1.43 -27.38 12.52
CA VAL A 288 2.31 -26.23 12.83
C VAL A 288 2.09 -25.03 11.91
N GLU A 289 1.64 -25.28 10.69
CA GLU A 289 1.28 -24.28 9.69
C GLU A 289 0.10 -23.39 10.14
N TYR A 290 -0.75 -23.85 11.06
CA TYR A 290 -1.84 -23.07 11.67
C TYR A 290 -1.50 -22.53 13.08
N ARG A 291 -0.21 -22.40 13.41
CA ARG A 291 0.27 -21.80 14.67
C ARG A 291 0.73 -20.35 14.49
N ALA A 292 0.09 -19.58 13.62
CA ALA A 292 0.35 -18.13 13.48
C ALA A 292 -0.15 -17.36 14.72
N LEU A 293 0.48 -16.23 15.07
CA LEU A 293 -0.02 -15.31 16.10
C LEU A 293 -0.86 -14.21 15.46
N THR A 294 -1.87 -13.68 16.15
CA THR A 294 -2.50 -12.41 15.73
C THR A 294 -1.57 -11.24 16.08
N LEU A 295 -1.77 -10.08 15.44
CA LEU A 295 -1.04 -8.87 15.79
C LEU A 295 -1.30 -8.46 17.25
N GLN A 296 -2.52 -8.64 17.75
CA GLN A 296 -2.86 -8.37 19.14
C GLN A 296 -2.08 -9.29 20.11
N GLU A 297 -1.89 -10.57 19.76
CA GLU A 297 -1.06 -11.50 20.55
C GLU A 297 0.42 -11.09 20.53
N LEU A 298 0.96 -10.70 19.37
CA LEU A 298 2.34 -10.17 19.24
C LEU A 298 2.55 -8.92 20.10
N ARG A 299 1.62 -7.96 20.06
CA ARG A 299 1.61 -6.79 20.96
C ARG A 299 1.60 -7.20 22.42
N GLY A 300 0.90 -8.28 22.76
CA GLY A 300 0.90 -8.85 24.09
C GLY A 300 2.26 -9.37 24.56
N ILE A 301 3.05 -9.96 23.66
CA ILE A 301 4.42 -10.39 23.94
C ILE A 301 5.30 -9.19 24.32
N ARG A 302 5.21 -8.07 23.60
CA ARG A 302 5.90 -6.81 23.97
C ARG A 302 5.56 -6.38 25.40
N ALA A 303 4.28 -6.45 25.79
CA ALA A 303 3.86 -6.11 27.14
C ALA A 303 4.38 -7.09 28.22
N MET A 304 4.54 -8.39 27.91
CA MET A 304 5.16 -9.35 28.82
C MET A 304 6.65 -9.11 29.02
N ILE A 305 7.37 -8.69 27.96
CA ILE A 305 8.79 -8.31 28.07
C ILE A 305 8.92 -7.08 28.98
N LEU A 306 8.04 -6.07 28.84
CA LEU A 306 8.02 -4.89 29.71
C LEU A 306 7.79 -5.23 31.20
N ASP A 307 6.86 -6.16 31.53
CA ASP A 307 6.61 -6.56 32.93
C ASP A 307 7.76 -7.40 33.52
N LYS A 308 8.33 -8.33 32.74
CA LYS A 308 9.21 -9.37 33.27
C LYS A 308 10.70 -9.07 33.15
N CYS A 309 11.16 -8.46 32.05
CA CYS A 309 12.60 -8.35 31.74
C CYS A 309 13.40 -7.68 32.87
N LEU A 310 12.97 -6.50 33.33
CA LEU A 310 13.61 -5.77 34.42
C LEU A 310 13.39 -6.44 35.78
N LYS A 311 12.13 -6.80 36.07
CA LYS A 311 11.68 -7.39 37.34
C LYS A 311 12.35 -8.72 37.69
N GLU A 312 12.60 -9.54 36.67
CA GLU A 312 13.28 -10.84 36.80
C GLU A 312 14.78 -10.75 36.46
N SER A 313 15.29 -9.53 36.15
CA SER A 313 16.69 -9.26 35.81
C SER A 313 17.24 -10.19 34.73
N TRP A 314 16.52 -10.27 33.60
CA TRP A 314 16.88 -11.14 32.48
C TRP A 314 18.31 -10.84 31.97
N LYS A 315 19.05 -11.91 31.63
CA LYS A 315 20.44 -11.81 31.14
C LYS A 315 20.59 -12.32 29.72
N SER A 316 21.40 -11.65 28.91
CA SER A 316 21.63 -12.02 27.52
C SER A 316 21.95 -13.51 27.37
N SER A 317 21.36 -14.14 26.36
CA SER A 317 21.65 -15.49 25.91
C SER A 317 23.03 -15.61 25.28
N ARG A 318 23.62 -14.50 24.83
CA ARG A 318 24.95 -14.45 24.20
C ARG A 318 26.10 -14.64 25.20
N ASP A 319 26.07 -13.92 26.32
CA ASP A 319 27.15 -13.90 27.33
C ASP A 319 26.72 -14.43 28.71
N ASN A 320 25.42 -14.46 29.02
CA ASN A 320 24.85 -14.80 30.32
C ASN A 320 25.30 -13.89 31.49
N GLU A 321 25.87 -12.73 31.18
CA GLU A 321 26.39 -11.75 32.14
C GLU A 321 25.64 -10.41 32.04
N THR A 322 25.45 -9.90 30.82
CA THR A 322 24.79 -8.61 30.54
C THR A 322 23.32 -8.67 30.92
N ILE A 323 22.89 -7.75 31.80
CA ILE A 323 21.47 -7.55 32.13
C ILE A 323 20.79 -6.85 30.95
N LEU A 324 19.67 -7.38 30.50
CA LEU A 324 18.90 -6.87 29.37
C LEU A 324 17.96 -5.75 29.82
N ARG A 325 17.84 -4.73 28.98
CA ARG A 325 16.68 -3.82 28.99
C ARG A 325 15.62 -4.36 28.01
N PRO A 326 14.33 -4.03 28.15
CA PRO A 326 13.26 -4.53 27.27
C PRO A 326 13.53 -4.36 25.77
N GLU A 327 14.13 -3.24 25.37
CA GLU A 327 14.52 -2.91 24.00
C GLU A 327 15.64 -3.78 23.43
N ASP A 328 16.53 -4.32 24.29
CA ASP A 328 17.65 -5.17 23.89
C ASP A 328 17.24 -6.65 23.73
N VAL A 329 16.01 -7.02 24.14
CA VAL A 329 15.52 -8.40 24.10
C VAL A 329 15.28 -8.84 22.66
N ASN A 330 16.08 -9.81 22.22
CA ASN A 330 15.90 -10.53 20.97
C ASN A 330 15.21 -11.90 21.19
N LEU A 331 14.99 -12.69 20.13
CA LEU A 331 14.29 -13.97 20.23
C LEU A 331 15.09 -15.09 20.88
N TYR A 332 16.43 -15.05 20.89
CA TYR A 332 17.21 -15.98 21.71
C TYR A 332 16.96 -15.74 23.20
N ASP A 333 16.87 -14.47 23.60
CA ASP A 333 16.59 -14.06 24.98
C ASP A 333 15.15 -14.38 25.39
N LEU A 334 14.18 -14.03 24.55
CA LEU A 334 12.76 -14.37 24.77
C LEU A 334 12.54 -15.89 24.82
N SER A 335 13.23 -16.65 23.97
CA SER A 335 13.15 -18.11 23.96
C SER A 335 13.69 -18.72 25.25
N LYS A 336 14.81 -18.19 25.77
CA LYS A 336 15.45 -18.62 27.02
C LYS A 336 14.62 -18.30 28.26
N HIS A 337 14.13 -17.07 28.39
CA HIS A 337 13.51 -16.58 29.65
C HIS A 337 11.99 -16.73 29.70
N LEU A 338 11.30 -16.72 28.56
CA LEU A 338 9.83 -16.75 28.52
C LEU A 338 9.28 -18.01 27.83
N ILE A 339 9.66 -18.27 26.57
CA ILE A 339 9.00 -19.31 25.76
C ILE A 339 9.30 -20.70 26.31
N LYS A 340 10.57 -21.10 26.43
CA LYS A 340 10.92 -22.47 26.87
C LYS A 340 10.42 -22.78 28.29
N PRO A 341 10.57 -21.89 29.30
CA PRO A 341 10.02 -22.13 30.64
C PRO A 341 8.50 -22.34 30.66
N LEU A 342 7.74 -21.60 29.85
CA LEU A 342 6.27 -21.73 29.80
C LEU A 342 5.80 -22.93 28.95
N THR A 343 6.56 -23.34 27.95
CA THR A 343 6.13 -24.39 27.00
C THR A 343 6.58 -25.79 27.36
N VAL A 344 7.72 -25.97 28.05
CA VAL A 344 8.34 -27.28 28.25
C VAL A 344 7.50 -28.26 29.08
N GLU A 345 6.91 -27.82 30.19
CA GLU A 345 6.05 -28.68 31.02
C GLU A 345 4.74 -29.05 30.33
N ARG A 346 4.31 -28.23 29.37
CA ARG A 346 3.06 -28.39 28.60
C ARG A 346 3.28 -29.13 27.26
N ASN A 347 4.53 -29.37 26.85
CA ASN A 347 4.93 -29.94 25.57
C ASN A 347 4.27 -29.28 24.34
N CYS A 348 4.15 -27.95 24.35
CA CYS A 348 3.46 -27.17 23.32
C CYS A 348 4.34 -26.10 22.65
N SER A 349 3.83 -25.46 21.61
CA SER A 349 4.36 -24.21 21.06
C SER A 349 3.96 -23.02 21.94
N PHE A 350 4.54 -21.84 21.69
CA PHE A 350 4.13 -20.63 22.40
C PHE A 350 2.72 -20.18 21.99
N LYS A 351 2.36 -20.35 20.71
CA LYS A 351 1.03 -20.03 20.20
C LYS A 351 -0.09 -20.82 20.91
N GLU A 352 0.16 -22.07 21.27
CA GLU A 352 -0.81 -22.93 21.98
C GLU A 352 -1.15 -22.44 23.41
N LEU A 353 -0.53 -21.34 23.88
CA LEU A 353 -0.87 -20.69 25.16
C LEU A 353 -1.95 -19.58 25.05
N PHE A 354 -2.30 -19.14 23.84
CA PHE A 354 -3.26 -18.05 23.59
C PHE A 354 -4.66 -18.55 23.27
N HIS A 355 -5.71 -17.78 23.60
CA HIS A 355 -7.10 -18.23 23.43
C HIS A 355 -7.55 -18.45 21.98
N SER A 356 -6.97 -17.74 21.01
CA SER A 356 -7.42 -17.82 19.60
C SER A 356 -7.21 -19.20 18.96
N GLY A 357 -6.30 -20.00 19.50
CA GLY A 357 -6.07 -21.38 19.06
C GLY A 357 -5.49 -21.48 17.65
N SER A 358 -6.04 -22.39 16.85
CA SER A 358 -5.57 -22.65 15.47
C SER A 358 -5.93 -21.48 14.55
N THR A 359 -4.93 -20.88 13.91
CA THR A 359 -5.09 -19.74 13.00
C THR A 359 -4.15 -19.83 11.79
N THR A 360 -4.72 -19.73 10.59
CA THR A 360 -3.95 -19.68 9.34
C THR A 360 -3.21 -18.35 9.22
N PRO A 361 -1.92 -18.32 8.85
CA PRO A 361 -1.22 -17.07 8.59
C PRO A 361 -1.79 -16.32 7.40
N MET A 362 -1.96 -15.01 7.55
CA MET A 362 -2.00 -14.10 6.41
C MET A 362 -0.59 -13.93 5.85
N TYR A 363 0.40 -13.76 6.72
CA TYR A 363 1.80 -13.59 6.35
C TYR A 363 2.74 -14.56 7.07
N TYR A 364 3.73 -15.06 6.34
CA TYR A 364 4.90 -15.74 6.91
C TYR A 364 5.99 -14.70 7.19
N CYS A 365 6.50 -14.61 8.42
CA CYS A 365 7.61 -13.71 8.75
C CYS A 365 8.96 -14.42 8.54
N SER A 366 9.68 -14.03 7.49
CA SER A 366 11.06 -14.42 7.25
C SER A 366 11.97 -13.41 7.96
N HIS A 367 12.86 -13.87 8.85
CA HIS A 367 13.63 -12.99 9.73
C HIS A 367 14.76 -13.71 10.46
N TRP A 368 15.55 -12.99 11.27
CA TRP A 368 16.62 -13.57 12.10
C TRP A 368 16.40 -13.27 13.59
N TRP A 369 16.74 -14.22 14.44
CA TRP A 369 16.39 -14.18 15.87
C TRP A 369 17.14 -13.14 16.72
N GLY A 370 18.17 -12.47 16.19
CA GLY A 370 18.99 -11.53 16.96
C GLY A 370 18.57 -10.06 16.83
N GLU A 371 17.54 -9.75 16.05
CA GLU A 371 16.88 -8.44 16.05
C GLU A 371 16.12 -8.20 17.37
N SER A 372 15.88 -6.94 17.72
CA SER A 372 15.00 -6.63 18.84
C SER A 372 13.58 -7.11 18.57
N VAL A 373 12.96 -7.77 19.54
CA VAL A 373 11.55 -8.16 19.47
C VAL A 373 10.65 -6.92 19.35
N PHE A 374 11.09 -5.77 19.88
CA PHE A 374 10.33 -4.52 19.77
C PHE A 374 10.36 -3.99 18.34
N ASP A 375 11.55 -3.91 17.73
CA ASP A 375 11.73 -3.52 16.33
C ASP A 375 10.93 -4.43 15.39
N PHE A 376 10.99 -5.75 15.61
CA PHE A 376 10.19 -6.73 14.86
C PHE A 376 8.69 -6.47 14.98
N ILE A 377 8.17 -6.28 16.20
CA ILE A 377 6.74 -6.01 16.40
C ILE A 377 6.33 -4.68 15.77
N SER A 378 7.13 -3.62 15.91
CA SER A 378 6.87 -2.32 15.26
C SER A 378 6.86 -2.41 13.74
N CYS A 379 7.72 -3.25 13.14
CA CYS A 379 7.69 -3.56 11.71
C CYS A 379 6.38 -4.25 11.30
N VAL A 380 5.95 -5.28 12.05
CA VAL A 380 4.71 -6.01 11.79
C VAL A 380 3.46 -5.13 12.01
N GLU A 381 3.47 -4.24 13.01
CA GLU A 381 2.43 -3.24 13.24
C GLU A 381 2.30 -2.26 12.09
N ASN A 382 3.42 -1.70 11.62
CA ASN A 382 3.42 -0.78 10.47
C ASN A 382 2.93 -1.48 9.20
N HIS A 383 3.41 -2.70 8.93
CA HIS A 383 2.95 -3.51 7.81
C HIS A 383 1.43 -3.77 7.87
N ALA A 384 0.89 -4.13 9.04
CA ALA A 384 -0.55 -4.32 9.23
C ALA A 384 -1.35 -3.02 9.01
N GLN A 385 -0.91 -1.91 9.61
CA GLN A 385 -1.55 -0.60 9.47
C GLN A 385 -1.57 -0.15 8.00
N LYS A 386 -0.44 -0.31 7.29
CA LYS A 386 -0.29 0.06 5.88
C LYS A 386 -1.13 -0.80 4.93
N ASN A 387 -1.46 -2.02 5.32
CA ASN A 387 -2.36 -2.91 4.60
C ASN A 387 -3.82 -2.86 5.09
N GLU A 388 -4.19 -1.88 5.93
CA GLU A 388 -5.54 -1.72 6.52
C GLU A 388 -6.04 -2.98 7.26
N LEU A 389 -5.14 -3.72 7.92
CA LEU A 389 -5.46 -5.00 8.59
C LEU A 389 -5.86 -4.81 10.06
N ASP A 390 -7.00 -5.38 10.45
CA ASP A 390 -7.49 -5.41 11.84
C ASP A 390 -6.54 -6.24 12.74
N PRO A 391 -5.99 -5.66 13.83
CA PRO A 391 -5.09 -6.37 14.75
C PRO A 391 -5.61 -7.67 15.37
N GLN A 392 -6.92 -7.85 15.48
CA GLN A 392 -7.53 -9.09 16.00
C GLN A 392 -7.52 -10.23 14.99
N THR A 393 -7.49 -9.93 13.68
CA THR A 393 -7.58 -10.93 12.60
C THR A 393 -6.32 -11.03 11.75
N ALA A 394 -5.45 -10.02 11.77
CA ALA A 394 -4.15 -10.01 11.10
C ALA A 394 -3.21 -11.04 11.72
N THR A 395 -2.93 -12.14 11.02
CA THR A 395 -2.12 -13.26 11.52
C THR A 395 -0.76 -13.38 10.84
N TYR A 396 0.26 -13.59 11.67
CA TYR A 396 1.67 -13.67 11.31
C TYR A 396 2.30 -14.97 11.84
N TRP A 397 2.82 -15.81 10.95
CA TRP A 397 3.56 -17.00 11.37
C TRP A 397 5.00 -16.60 11.70
N VAL A 398 5.42 -16.85 12.93
CA VAL A 398 6.74 -16.46 13.46
C VAL A 398 7.40 -17.67 14.08
N CYS A 399 8.56 -18.05 13.56
CA CYS A 399 9.18 -19.35 13.81
C CYS A 399 9.49 -19.66 15.28
N ALA A 400 9.84 -18.65 16.09
CA ALA A 400 10.11 -18.80 17.52
C ALA A 400 8.84 -19.13 18.35
N HIS A 401 7.66 -18.71 17.86
CA HIS A 401 6.40 -18.86 18.58
C HIS A 401 5.59 -20.09 18.12
N ALA A 402 5.69 -20.43 16.83
CA ALA A 402 4.96 -21.55 16.22
C ALA A 402 5.61 -22.92 16.44
N ASN A 403 6.95 -23.01 16.40
CA ASN A 403 7.65 -24.27 16.65
C ASN A 403 7.78 -24.56 18.15
N ARG A 404 7.77 -25.84 18.53
CA ARG A 404 8.03 -26.32 19.89
C ARG A 404 9.52 -26.14 20.22
N GLN A 405 9.87 -25.03 20.85
CA GLN A 405 11.27 -24.60 21.07
C GLN A 405 12.13 -25.57 21.92
N HIS A 406 11.50 -26.50 22.64
CA HIS A 406 12.16 -27.55 23.40
C HIS A 406 12.29 -28.88 22.62
N ASP A 407 11.64 -29.03 21.46
CA ASP A 407 11.69 -30.22 20.60
C ASP A 407 11.60 -29.86 19.09
N LEU A 408 12.50 -28.95 18.66
CA LEU A 408 12.53 -28.41 17.29
C LEU A 408 12.66 -29.48 16.20
N GLY A 409 13.26 -30.63 16.51
CA GLY A 409 13.47 -31.73 15.56
C GLY A 409 12.16 -32.32 15.02
N VAL A 410 11.08 -32.27 15.80
CA VAL A 410 9.76 -32.77 15.40
C VAL A 410 9.08 -31.85 14.37
N ASP A 411 9.15 -30.54 14.56
CA ASP A 411 8.51 -29.58 13.64
C ASP A 411 9.32 -29.34 12.35
N LEU A 412 10.67 -29.42 12.42
CA LEU A 412 11.58 -29.18 11.29
C LEU A 412 11.82 -30.40 10.40
N GLY A 413 11.93 -31.60 10.98
CA GLY A 413 12.30 -32.81 10.25
C GLY A 413 13.72 -32.78 9.65
N ASN A 414 13.97 -33.64 8.66
CA ASN A 414 15.27 -33.74 7.96
C ASN A 414 15.27 -33.17 6.52
N ASP A 415 14.09 -32.91 5.96
CA ASP A 415 13.92 -32.39 4.60
C ASP A 415 13.39 -30.96 4.67
N PRO A 416 14.18 -29.94 4.25
CA PRO A 416 13.74 -28.55 4.25
C PRO A 416 12.42 -28.31 3.51
N SER A 417 12.07 -29.13 2.50
CA SER A 417 10.79 -29.05 1.79
C SER A 417 9.58 -29.51 2.64
N GLN A 418 9.81 -30.29 3.70
CA GLN A 418 8.78 -30.77 4.64
C GLN A 418 8.81 -30.02 5.99
N SER A 419 9.78 -29.10 6.17
CA SER A 419 9.92 -28.28 7.37
C SER A 419 8.64 -27.47 7.66
N SER A 420 8.43 -27.15 8.94
CA SER A 420 7.38 -26.23 9.38
C SER A 420 7.41 -24.89 8.64
N PHE A 421 8.59 -24.40 8.29
CA PHE A 421 8.80 -23.20 7.47
C PHE A 421 8.08 -23.31 6.12
N ASN A 422 8.45 -24.29 5.28
CA ASN A 422 7.85 -24.43 3.96
C ASN A 422 6.34 -24.75 4.01
N ARG A 423 5.88 -25.49 5.04
CA ARG A 423 4.45 -25.74 5.24
C ARG A 423 3.66 -24.48 5.58
N ALA A 424 4.17 -23.65 6.48
CA ALA A 424 3.56 -22.36 6.83
C ALA A 424 3.56 -21.39 5.63
N MET A 425 4.64 -21.33 4.86
CA MET A 425 4.70 -20.54 3.63
C MET A 425 3.67 -20.98 2.58
N GLN A 426 3.38 -22.28 2.46
CA GLN A 426 2.41 -22.82 1.49
C GLN A 426 0.96 -22.45 1.80
N VAL A 427 0.62 -22.11 3.04
CA VAL A 427 -0.73 -21.70 3.45
C VAL A 427 -0.86 -20.18 3.69
N ALA A 428 0.25 -19.44 3.71
CA ALA A 428 0.27 -17.99 3.84
C ALA A 428 -0.14 -17.29 2.53
N LYS A 429 -0.68 -16.07 2.63
CA LYS A 429 -1.00 -15.22 1.45
C LYS A 429 0.25 -14.54 0.88
N GLY A 430 1.23 -14.26 1.75
CA GLY A 430 2.49 -13.62 1.39
C GLY A 430 3.58 -13.86 2.42
N VAL A 431 4.79 -13.39 2.10
CA VAL A 431 5.98 -13.42 2.95
C VAL A 431 6.40 -11.99 3.26
N LEU A 432 6.57 -11.72 4.54
CA LEU A 432 7.13 -10.47 5.07
C LEU A 432 8.57 -10.75 5.51
N LEU A 433 9.55 -10.20 4.80
CA LEU A 433 10.94 -10.19 5.24
C LEU A 433 11.15 -9.03 6.22
N VAL A 434 11.43 -9.35 7.49
CA VAL A 434 11.79 -8.36 8.50
C VAL A 434 13.32 -8.29 8.56
N CYS A 435 13.87 -7.15 8.14
CA CYS A 435 15.30 -6.86 8.10
C CYS A 435 15.74 -6.05 9.32
N ASP A 436 16.93 -6.34 9.85
CA ASP A 436 17.65 -5.42 10.74
C ASP A 436 18.50 -4.41 9.95
N ILE A 437 19.02 -3.39 10.65
CA ILE A 437 19.83 -2.31 10.08
C ILE A 437 21.15 -2.74 9.43
N ASN A 438 21.62 -3.96 9.69
CA ASN A 438 22.81 -4.56 9.07
C ASN A 438 22.46 -5.63 8.03
N ALA A 439 21.16 -5.92 7.83
CA ALA A 439 20.62 -6.97 6.96
C ALA A 439 21.26 -8.36 7.18
N ILE A 440 21.48 -8.74 8.45
CA ILE A 440 22.03 -10.03 8.89
C ILE A 440 21.17 -11.20 8.39
N VAL A 441 19.88 -10.97 8.14
CA VAL A 441 18.98 -11.91 7.45
C VAL A 441 19.60 -12.51 6.17
N THR A 442 20.36 -11.72 5.40
CA THR A 442 21.05 -12.15 4.16
C THR A 442 22.26 -13.07 4.38
N SER A 443 22.64 -13.30 5.63
CA SER A 443 23.70 -14.25 6.03
C SER A 443 23.14 -15.56 6.55
N ARG A 444 21.81 -15.79 6.51
CA ARG A 444 21.16 -16.95 7.14
C ARG A 444 20.58 -17.88 6.07
N ILE A 445 21.14 -19.09 5.96
CA ILE A 445 20.75 -20.04 4.89
C ILE A 445 19.29 -20.50 4.95
N TRP A 446 18.64 -20.40 6.12
CA TRP A 446 17.21 -20.62 6.27
C TRP A 446 16.38 -19.48 5.68
N VAL A 447 16.78 -18.22 5.85
CA VAL A 447 16.13 -17.05 5.21
C VAL A 447 16.36 -17.10 3.69
N ASP A 448 17.59 -17.39 3.26
CA ASP A 448 17.93 -17.63 1.85
C ASP A 448 17.00 -18.67 1.18
N PHE A 449 16.68 -19.75 1.91
CA PHE A 449 15.72 -20.76 1.47
C PHE A 449 14.29 -20.22 1.40
N GLU A 450 13.83 -19.52 2.44
CA GLU A 450 12.50 -18.89 2.45
C GLU A 450 12.35 -17.92 1.26
N LEU A 451 13.31 -17.02 1.03
CA LEU A 451 13.31 -16.09 -0.10
C LEU A 451 13.31 -16.82 -1.45
N TYR A 452 14.12 -17.87 -1.61
CA TYR A 452 14.10 -18.70 -2.83
C TYR A 452 12.72 -19.32 -3.06
N ARG A 453 12.11 -19.87 -2.01
CA ARG A 453 10.79 -20.50 -2.09
C ARG A 453 9.73 -19.46 -2.48
N THR A 454 9.71 -18.28 -1.85
CA THR A 454 8.82 -17.16 -2.18
C THR A 454 8.87 -16.77 -3.66
N ILE A 455 10.08 -16.63 -4.22
CA ILE A 455 10.28 -16.26 -5.63
C ILE A 455 9.79 -17.38 -6.56
N VAL A 456 10.15 -18.64 -6.28
CA VAL A 456 9.75 -19.78 -7.12
C VAL A 456 8.24 -20.06 -7.05
N THR A 457 7.58 -19.80 -5.94
CA THR A 457 6.11 -19.90 -5.83
C THR A 457 5.39 -18.65 -6.32
N SER A 458 6.11 -17.56 -6.61
CA SER A 458 5.55 -16.25 -6.96
C SER A 458 4.52 -15.75 -5.92
N SER A 459 4.83 -15.96 -4.65
CA SER A 459 4.04 -15.47 -3.52
C SER A 459 4.24 -13.97 -3.33
N ASN A 460 3.26 -13.27 -2.74
CA ASN A 460 3.45 -11.85 -2.37
C ASN A 460 4.69 -11.71 -1.46
N PHE A 461 5.52 -10.69 -1.72
CA PHE A 461 6.83 -10.52 -1.08
C PHE A 461 7.11 -9.07 -0.70
N ASP A 462 6.89 -8.79 0.58
CA ASP A 462 7.04 -7.47 1.21
C ASP A 462 8.31 -7.46 2.10
N ILE A 463 8.98 -6.31 2.18
CA ILE A 463 10.22 -6.14 2.96
C ILE A 463 10.06 -4.96 3.91
N VAL A 464 10.26 -5.18 5.21
CA VAL A 464 10.14 -4.15 6.24
C VAL A 464 11.41 -4.08 7.09
N ILE A 465 11.77 -2.88 7.54
CA ILE A 465 12.94 -2.63 8.39
C ILE A 465 12.67 -1.54 9.42
N HIS A 466 13.15 -1.73 10.65
CA HIS A 466 13.25 -0.64 11.62
C HIS A 466 14.55 0.14 11.43
N ALA A 467 14.46 1.40 11.04
CA ALA A 467 15.61 2.25 10.77
C ALA A 467 15.32 3.72 11.12
N ASN A 468 16.30 4.39 11.72
CA ASN A 468 16.19 5.80 12.16
C ASN A 468 14.99 6.05 13.10
N GLY A 469 14.67 5.07 13.97
CA GLY A 469 13.55 5.14 14.93
C GLY A 469 12.18 4.78 14.37
N MET A 470 12.07 4.44 13.07
CA MET A 470 10.80 4.24 12.38
C MET A 470 10.82 2.94 11.53
N PRO A 471 9.68 2.25 11.35
CA PRO A 471 9.55 1.23 10.32
C PRO A 471 9.49 1.82 8.90
N HIS A 472 10.16 1.17 7.94
CA HIS A 472 10.10 1.46 6.50
C HIS A 472 9.70 0.21 5.75
N LEU A 473 8.76 0.32 4.80
CA LEU A 473 8.18 -0.79 4.06
C LEU A 473 8.43 -0.62 2.55
N ILE A 474 8.92 -1.67 1.90
CA ILE A 474 8.78 -1.92 0.46
C ILE A 474 7.68 -2.96 0.30
N ALA A 475 6.65 -2.63 -0.47
CA ALA A 475 5.57 -3.54 -0.80
C ALA A 475 5.76 -4.10 -2.21
N ASN A 476 5.29 -5.31 -2.46
CA ASN A 476 5.27 -5.90 -3.80
C ASN A 476 4.29 -5.18 -4.73
N ASP A 477 3.09 -4.97 -4.20
CA ASP A 477 1.98 -4.30 -4.86
C ASP A 477 1.72 -2.94 -4.20
N PRO A 478 1.02 -2.00 -4.86
CA PRO A 478 0.54 -0.79 -4.20
C PRO A 478 -0.33 -1.11 -2.98
N LEU A 479 -0.11 -0.38 -1.89
CA LEU A 479 -0.96 -0.48 -0.70
C LEU A 479 -2.41 -0.07 -1.02
N PRO A 480 -3.39 -0.41 -0.16
CA PRO A 480 -4.74 0.13 -0.26
C PRO A 480 -4.73 1.64 -0.48
N ASN A 481 -5.48 2.09 -1.49
CA ASN A 481 -5.63 3.50 -1.85
C ASN A 481 -4.34 4.22 -2.33
N GLU A 482 -3.25 3.48 -2.58
CA GLU A 482 -1.95 4.02 -3.01
C GLU A 482 -1.81 4.02 -4.54
N THR A 483 -1.42 5.15 -5.11
CA THR A 483 -0.99 5.25 -6.52
C THR A 483 0.48 4.85 -6.68
N PRO A 484 0.94 4.40 -7.87
CA PRO A 484 2.36 4.07 -8.10
C PRO A 484 3.34 5.21 -7.75
N TYR A 485 2.91 6.48 -7.93
CA TYR A 485 3.70 7.64 -7.50
C TYR A 485 3.84 7.72 -5.96
N GLN A 486 2.77 7.46 -5.21
CA GLN A 486 2.81 7.43 -3.74
C GLN A 486 3.65 6.26 -3.22
N LYS A 487 3.56 5.08 -3.86
CA LYS A 487 4.44 3.92 -3.58
C LYS A 487 5.91 4.29 -3.70
N ASN A 488 6.32 4.89 -4.83
CA ASN A 488 7.68 5.39 -5.03
C ASN A 488 8.12 6.39 -3.96
N ARG A 489 7.26 7.34 -3.60
CA ARG A 489 7.54 8.34 -2.56
C ARG A 489 7.76 7.69 -1.20
N ARG A 490 6.87 6.77 -0.78
CA ARG A 490 7.02 5.97 0.45
C ARG A 490 8.32 5.19 0.45
N GLU A 491 8.60 4.46 -0.63
CA GLU A 491 9.72 3.54 -0.74
C GLU A 491 11.07 4.26 -0.90
N SER A 492 11.10 5.49 -1.42
CA SER A 492 12.33 6.30 -1.54
C SER A 492 13.05 6.57 -0.21
N ASN A 493 12.31 6.54 0.91
CA ASN A 493 12.82 6.71 2.27
C ASN A 493 13.45 5.44 2.85
N PHE A 494 13.22 4.27 2.25
CA PHE A 494 13.77 3.00 2.72
C PHE A 494 15.31 3.02 2.67
N PRO A 495 16.02 2.42 3.65
CA PRO A 495 17.48 2.47 3.76
C PRO A 495 18.23 1.55 2.76
N PHE A 496 18.01 1.78 1.46
CA PHE A 496 18.56 0.99 0.35
C PHE A 496 20.09 0.82 0.40
N GLU A 497 20.84 1.85 0.80
CA GLU A 497 22.32 1.84 0.87
C GLU A 497 22.87 0.63 1.65
N ARG A 498 22.19 0.24 2.73
CA ARG A 498 22.61 -0.86 3.62
C ARG A 498 21.93 -2.16 3.25
N VAL A 499 20.60 -2.17 3.22
CA VAL A 499 19.81 -3.41 3.08
C VAL A 499 19.96 -4.00 1.68
N CYS A 500 19.76 -3.16 0.66
CA CYS A 500 19.70 -3.64 -0.71
C CYS A 500 21.10 -3.95 -1.25
N ARG A 501 22.14 -3.28 -0.77
CA ARG A 501 23.54 -3.68 -1.02
C ARG A 501 23.82 -5.13 -0.61
N GLN A 502 23.32 -5.57 0.55
CA GLN A 502 23.49 -6.96 0.97
C GLN A 502 22.67 -7.90 0.07
N LEU A 503 21.38 -7.63 -0.11
CA LEU A 503 20.49 -8.46 -0.95
C LEU A 503 20.96 -8.58 -2.42
N LEU A 504 21.49 -7.51 -3.02
CA LEU A 504 22.05 -7.50 -4.39
C LEU A 504 23.39 -8.25 -4.50
N SER A 505 24.08 -8.49 -3.37
CA SER A 505 25.34 -9.23 -3.32
C SER A 505 25.23 -10.66 -2.74
N LEU A 506 24.04 -11.05 -2.27
CA LEU A 506 23.75 -12.31 -1.58
C LEU A 506 24.28 -13.54 -2.32
N GLU A 507 24.87 -14.49 -1.59
CA GLU A 507 25.36 -15.76 -2.12
C GLU A 507 24.99 -16.93 -1.19
N LEU A 508 24.07 -17.77 -1.64
CA LEU A 508 23.49 -18.89 -0.87
C LEU A 508 24.54 -19.78 -0.19
N HIS A 509 25.59 -20.14 -0.91
CA HIS A 509 26.63 -21.03 -0.37
C HIS A 509 27.48 -20.38 0.74
N LYS A 510 27.40 -19.05 0.92
CA LYS A 510 28.00 -18.33 2.05
C LYS A 510 27.08 -18.27 3.27
N GLY A 511 25.76 -18.41 3.11
CA GLY A 511 24.79 -18.37 4.22
C GLY A 511 25.11 -19.36 5.35
N GLU A 512 24.83 -18.96 6.58
CA GLU A 512 25.16 -19.67 7.82
C GLU A 512 23.92 -20.32 8.45
N SER A 513 24.13 -21.47 9.11
CA SER A 513 23.12 -22.17 9.91
C SER A 513 23.68 -22.51 11.29
N SER A 514 22.80 -22.62 12.30
CA SER A 514 23.20 -23.09 13.63
C SER A 514 23.60 -24.59 13.64
N MET A 515 23.20 -25.33 12.61
CA MET A 515 23.61 -26.71 12.35
C MET A 515 24.14 -26.82 10.92
N GLU A 516 25.42 -27.14 10.73
CA GLU A 516 26.06 -27.22 9.40
C GLU A 516 25.37 -28.19 8.42
N ILE A 517 24.70 -29.23 8.94
CA ILE A 517 23.95 -30.18 8.12
C ILE A 517 22.72 -29.52 7.45
N ASP A 518 22.11 -28.50 8.06
CA ASP A 518 20.99 -27.77 7.47
C ASP A 518 21.43 -27.04 6.20
N LYS A 519 22.60 -26.39 6.23
CA LYS A 519 23.21 -25.74 5.06
C LYS A 519 23.40 -26.73 3.91
N VAL A 520 23.94 -27.92 4.20
CA VAL A 520 24.10 -28.99 3.21
C VAL A 520 22.74 -29.41 2.64
N ARG A 521 21.75 -29.66 3.51
CA ARG A 521 20.40 -30.09 3.13
C ARG A 521 19.68 -29.06 2.27
N ILE A 522 19.64 -27.80 2.69
CA ILE A 522 18.99 -26.69 1.99
C ILE A 522 19.59 -26.49 0.61
N LEU A 523 20.92 -26.44 0.51
CA LEU A 523 21.61 -26.30 -0.76
C LEU A 523 21.36 -27.51 -1.68
N ASN A 524 21.24 -28.72 -1.13
CA ASN A 524 20.84 -29.92 -1.87
C ASN A 524 19.33 -29.95 -2.21
N THR A 525 18.46 -29.24 -1.49
CA THR A 525 17.04 -29.05 -1.86
C THR A 525 16.91 -28.06 -3.03
N MET A 526 17.83 -27.09 -3.15
CA MET A 526 17.89 -26.16 -4.28
C MET A 526 18.47 -26.78 -5.56
N ILE A 527 19.32 -27.81 -5.44
CA ILE A 527 19.88 -28.55 -6.59
C ILE A 527 19.04 -29.80 -6.87
N GLU A 528 18.42 -29.90 -8.05
CA GLU A 528 17.70 -31.11 -8.43
C GLU A 528 18.58 -32.39 -8.34
N LYS A 529 18.01 -33.47 -7.78
CA LYS A 529 18.54 -34.85 -7.82
C LYS A 529 19.79 -35.12 -6.97
N ARG A 530 20.10 -34.30 -5.95
CA ARG A 530 21.13 -34.63 -4.93
C ARG A 530 20.50 -35.29 -3.69
N PRO A 531 21.14 -36.29 -3.05
CA PRO A 531 20.73 -36.76 -1.72
C PRO A 531 20.94 -35.66 -0.67
N LEU A 532 19.95 -35.41 0.19
CA LEU A 532 19.92 -34.29 1.13
C LEU A 532 21.19 -34.17 2.00
N ASP A 533 21.64 -35.28 2.60
CA ASP A 533 22.80 -35.31 3.52
C ASP A 533 24.17 -35.34 2.81
N CYS A 534 24.25 -35.12 1.50
CA CYS A 534 25.50 -35.26 0.72
C CYS A 534 26.35 -33.96 0.72
N PRO A 535 27.50 -33.89 1.42
CA PRO A 535 28.31 -32.67 1.48
C PRO A 535 29.09 -32.38 0.19
N ASN A 536 29.19 -33.36 -0.71
CA ASN A 536 30.10 -33.33 -1.85
C ASN A 536 29.89 -32.14 -2.80
N ALA A 537 28.67 -31.63 -2.94
CA ALA A 537 28.39 -30.44 -3.77
C ALA A 537 29.01 -29.17 -3.15
N LEU A 538 28.76 -28.96 -1.86
CA LEU A 538 29.31 -27.85 -1.10
C LEU A 538 30.83 -27.93 -1.00
N GLU A 539 31.39 -29.12 -0.74
CA GLU A 539 32.83 -29.35 -0.72
C GLU A 539 33.51 -29.04 -2.06
N ARG A 540 32.91 -29.43 -3.19
CA ARG A 540 33.44 -29.10 -4.52
C ARG A 540 33.50 -27.60 -4.71
N VAL A 541 32.42 -26.89 -4.39
CA VAL A 541 32.31 -25.44 -4.55
C VAL A 541 33.35 -24.72 -3.69
N PHE A 542 33.53 -25.11 -2.42
CA PHE A 542 34.57 -24.54 -1.56
C PHE A 542 36.00 -24.87 -2.00
N LYS A 543 36.26 -26.06 -2.56
CA LYS A 543 37.58 -26.44 -3.09
C LYS A 543 37.93 -25.73 -4.40
N ASN A 544 36.96 -25.05 -5.03
CA ASN A 544 37.10 -24.34 -6.29
C ASN A 544 37.69 -25.21 -7.42
N ASP A 545 37.28 -26.47 -7.48
CA ASP A 545 37.78 -27.46 -8.45
C ASP A 545 37.15 -27.24 -9.84
N SER A 546 37.61 -26.19 -10.52
CA SER A 546 37.09 -25.73 -11.81
C SER A 546 37.23 -26.74 -12.96
N GLN A 547 38.00 -27.82 -12.77
CA GLN A 547 38.16 -28.92 -13.73
C GLN A 547 37.15 -30.06 -13.52
N CYS A 548 36.47 -30.11 -12.38
CA CYS A 548 35.43 -31.10 -12.09
C CYS A 548 34.11 -30.71 -12.78
N PHE A 549 33.52 -31.62 -13.56
CA PHE A 549 32.25 -31.41 -14.24
C PHE A 549 31.09 -31.21 -13.25
N GLU A 550 31.07 -31.99 -12.16
CA GLU A 550 30.07 -31.88 -11.10
C GLU A 550 30.18 -30.55 -10.35
N TYR A 551 31.38 -29.97 -10.19
CA TYR A 551 31.55 -28.63 -9.64
C TYR A 551 30.87 -27.58 -10.52
N GLN A 552 31.09 -27.65 -11.84
CA GLN A 552 30.48 -26.71 -12.79
C GLN A 552 28.95 -26.83 -12.79
N GLN A 553 28.42 -28.05 -12.63
CA GLN A 553 26.99 -28.30 -12.50
C GLN A 553 26.41 -27.75 -11.18
N ASP A 554 27.03 -28.03 -10.03
CA ASP A 554 26.55 -27.55 -8.73
C ASP A 554 26.60 -26.01 -8.64
N LEU A 555 27.70 -25.41 -9.09
CA LEU A 555 27.86 -23.95 -9.15
C LEU A 555 26.85 -23.29 -10.10
N HIS A 556 26.51 -23.93 -11.22
CA HIS A 556 25.48 -23.42 -12.14
C HIS A 556 24.12 -23.29 -11.44
N PHE A 557 23.68 -24.30 -10.68
CA PHE A 557 22.42 -24.21 -9.94
C PHE A 557 22.46 -23.13 -8.84
N TYR A 558 23.54 -23.04 -8.05
CA TYR A 558 23.66 -21.95 -7.08
C TYR A 558 23.65 -20.57 -7.75
N ASN A 559 24.27 -20.42 -8.93
CA ASN A 559 24.25 -19.16 -9.66
C ASN A 559 22.89 -18.81 -10.26
N LEU A 560 22.10 -19.79 -10.70
CA LEU A 560 20.71 -19.56 -11.10
C LEU A 560 19.90 -19.00 -9.93
N THR A 561 19.97 -19.64 -8.76
CA THR A 561 19.21 -19.22 -7.58
C THR A 561 19.70 -17.88 -7.02
N ASN A 562 21.02 -17.64 -6.97
CA ASN A 562 21.60 -16.33 -6.64
C ASN A 562 21.10 -15.26 -7.62
N GLY A 563 21.06 -15.57 -8.92
CA GLY A 563 20.53 -14.68 -9.96
C GLY A 563 19.08 -14.29 -9.70
N ALA A 564 18.22 -15.27 -9.43
CA ALA A 564 16.81 -15.04 -9.14
C ALA A 564 16.57 -14.15 -7.90
N LEU A 565 17.28 -14.41 -6.81
CA LEU A 565 17.21 -13.63 -5.56
C LEU A 565 17.65 -12.18 -5.77
N ARG A 566 18.79 -11.96 -6.45
CA ARG A 566 19.31 -10.63 -6.71
C ARG A 566 18.46 -9.85 -7.71
N ALA A 567 17.94 -10.52 -8.74
CA ALA A 567 17.04 -9.92 -9.73
C ALA A 567 15.73 -9.45 -9.09
N GLU A 568 15.21 -10.18 -8.09
CA GLU A 568 14.01 -9.77 -7.36
C GLU A 568 14.21 -8.44 -6.62
N MET A 569 15.32 -8.32 -5.88
CA MET A 569 15.69 -7.06 -5.22
C MET A 569 16.01 -5.96 -6.25
N ALA A 570 16.66 -6.30 -7.37
CA ALA A 570 17.00 -5.33 -8.40
C ALA A 570 15.76 -4.74 -9.07
N CYS A 571 14.73 -5.54 -9.36
CA CYS A 571 13.43 -5.06 -9.87
C CYS A 571 12.80 -4.05 -8.90
N LYS A 572 12.70 -4.39 -7.60
CA LYS A 572 12.17 -3.49 -6.55
C LYS A 572 13.03 -2.23 -6.33
N ALA A 573 14.27 -2.19 -6.83
CA ALA A 573 15.16 -1.04 -6.75
C ALA A 573 15.11 -0.11 -7.99
N VAL A 574 14.55 -0.53 -9.13
CA VAL A 574 14.59 0.24 -10.40
C VAL A 574 13.96 1.63 -10.25
N SER A 575 12.76 1.73 -9.68
CA SER A 575 12.08 3.02 -9.52
C SER A 575 12.81 3.97 -8.58
N ILE A 576 13.44 3.44 -7.53
CA ILE A 576 14.20 4.22 -6.55
C ILE A 576 15.55 4.67 -7.10
N ALA A 577 16.22 3.83 -7.90
CA ALA A 577 17.42 4.22 -8.64
C ALA A 577 17.15 5.38 -9.60
N LEU A 578 15.97 5.40 -10.21
CA LEU A 578 15.50 6.47 -11.10
C LEU A 578 14.96 7.70 -10.32
N SER A 579 14.57 7.54 -9.06
CA SER A 579 14.01 8.63 -8.25
C SER A 579 15.04 9.44 -7.45
N LYS A 580 16.31 8.99 -7.38
CA LYS A 580 17.38 9.66 -6.61
C LYS A 580 18.41 10.30 -7.54
N GLU A 581 18.74 11.57 -7.31
CA GLU A 581 19.64 12.36 -8.15
C GLU A 581 21.08 11.82 -8.23
N ASP A 582 21.52 11.07 -7.21
CA ASP A 582 22.88 10.54 -7.08
C ASP A 582 23.03 9.07 -7.54
N GLN A 583 21.95 8.45 -8.05
CA GLN A 583 21.89 7.04 -8.44
C GLN A 583 21.52 6.88 -9.92
N SER A 584 21.83 5.72 -10.51
CA SER A 584 21.36 5.33 -11.84
C SER A 584 21.13 3.82 -11.94
N LEU A 585 20.57 3.36 -13.07
CA LEU A 585 20.39 1.92 -13.32
C LEU A 585 21.72 1.17 -13.47
N GLU A 586 22.76 1.84 -13.98
CA GLU A 586 24.11 1.29 -14.13
C GLU A 586 24.96 1.39 -12.84
N ASN A 587 24.61 2.30 -11.93
CA ASN A 587 25.31 2.54 -10.68
C ASN A 587 24.34 2.87 -9.54
N PHE A 588 23.64 1.85 -9.06
CA PHE A 588 22.85 1.90 -7.82
C PHE A 588 23.70 1.36 -6.66
N TYR A 589 24.25 2.23 -5.83
CA TYR A 589 25.20 1.92 -4.75
C TYR A 589 26.37 1.01 -5.18
N GLY A 590 26.86 1.17 -6.43
CA GLY A 590 27.93 0.35 -7.01
C GLY A 590 27.47 -0.90 -7.78
N PHE A 591 26.16 -1.10 -7.96
CA PHE A 591 25.60 -2.22 -8.72
C PHE A 591 24.91 -1.75 -10.01
N ASN A 592 25.03 -2.53 -11.08
CA ASN A 592 24.24 -2.34 -12.29
C ASN A 592 22.98 -3.22 -12.19
N LEU A 593 21.81 -2.61 -12.01
CA LEU A 593 20.56 -3.31 -11.78
C LEU A 593 20.12 -4.13 -13.00
N LEU A 594 20.35 -3.62 -14.21
CA LEU A 594 19.95 -4.29 -15.45
C LEU A 594 20.83 -5.51 -15.76
N ASP A 595 22.13 -5.42 -15.49
CA ASP A 595 23.05 -6.54 -15.54
C ASP A 595 22.66 -7.64 -14.53
N ILE A 596 22.22 -7.26 -13.32
CA ILE A 596 21.71 -8.22 -12.32
C ILE A 596 20.41 -8.89 -12.81
N ILE A 597 19.42 -8.13 -13.28
CA ILE A 597 18.14 -8.68 -13.75
C ILE A 597 18.34 -9.58 -14.98
N SER A 598 19.15 -9.15 -15.95
CA SER A 598 19.41 -9.91 -17.19
C SER A 598 20.18 -11.22 -16.96
N LYS A 599 20.88 -11.36 -15.82
CA LYS A 599 21.55 -12.61 -15.41
C LYS A 599 20.61 -13.66 -14.83
N ASP A 600 19.38 -13.29 -14.44
CA ASP A 600 18.35 -14.26 -14.08
C ASP A 600 17.74 -14.89 -15.34
N THR A 601 18.41 -15.90 -15.86
CA THR A 601 17.95 -16.69 -17.01
C THR A 601 16.82 -17.67 -16.68
N SER A 602 16.25 -17.61 -15.47
CA SER A 602 15.12 -18.44 -15.04
C SER A 602 13.79 -17.68 -15.01
N ARG A 603 13.84 -16.34 -14.91
CA ARG A 603 12.69 -15.46 -14.76
C ARG A 603 11.67 -15.60 -15.89
N THR A 604 10.40 -15.75 -15.51
CA THR A 604 9.24 -15.79 -16.42
C THR A 604 8.42 -14.51 -16.40
N THR A 605 8.59 -13.68 -15.37
CA THR A 605 7.88 -12.41 -15.16
C THR A 605 8.86 -11.31 -14.77
N ILE A 606 8.85 -10.20 -15.50
CA ILE A 606 9.46 -8.93 -15.08
C ILE A 606 8.33 -7.93 -14.92
N ASP A 607 8.27 -7.30 -13.75
CA ASP A 607 7.21 -6.38 -13.37
C ASP A 607 7.80 -5.03 -12.95
N LEU A 608 7.48 -3.99 -13.72
CA LEU A 608 7.98 -2.63 -13.56
C LEU A 608 6.79 -1.64 -13.57
N GLN A 609 5.80 -1.93 -12.71
CA GLN A 609 4.60 -1.12 -12.53
C GLN A 609 4.85 0.26 -11.87
N ASP A 610 6.02 0.45 -11.25
CA ASP A 610 6.35 1.59 -10.40
C ASP A 610 7.18 2.68 -11.11
N LEU A 611 7.09 2.83 -12.43
CA LEU A 611 7.86 3.86 -13.17
C LEU A 611 7.02 5.07 -13.59
N ALA A 612 5.82 5.23 -13.00
CA ALA A 612 4.89 6.31 -13.29
C ALA A 612 5.45 7.69 -12.90
N SER A 613 5.34 8.64 -13.84
CA SER A 613 5.69 10.06 -13.68
C SER A 613 7.12 10.33 -13.21
N LEU A 614 8.06 9.42 -13.50
CA LEU A 614 9.48 9.60 -13.20
C LEU A 614 10.17 10.40 -14.32
N ASP A 615 10.56 11.64 -14.02
CA ASP A 615 11.21 12.54 -14.99
C ASP A 615 12.55 12.01 -15.53
N SER A 616 13.21 11.14 -14.78
CA SER A 616 14.45 10.45 -15.19
C SER A 616 14.26 9.39 -16.26
N VAL A 617 13.02 8.97 -16.54
CA VAL A 617 12.69 8.03 -17.62
C VAL A 617 12.71 8.77 -18.96
N THR A 618 13.89 8.75 -19.59
CA THR A 618 14.15 9.21 -20.97
C THR A 618 13.98 8.07 -21.98
N ASP A 619 14.05 8.38 -23.27
CA ASP A 619 14.03 7.37 -24.34
C ASP A 619 15.19 6.35 -24.21
N ASP A 620 16.38 6.80 -23.77
CA ASP A 620 17.53 5.91 -23.47
C ASP A 620 17.20 4.94 -22.32
N VAL A 621 16.67 5.44 -21.21
CA VAL A 621 16.27 4.61 -20.05
C VAL A 621 15.17 3.64 -20.46
N PHE A 622 14.19 4.08 -21.25
CA PHE A 622 13.15 3.21 -21.79
C PHE A 622 13.74 2.10 -22.68
N ALA A 623 14.69 2.43 -23.57
CA ALA A 623 15.38 1.45 -24.40
C ALA A 623 16.17 0.42 -23.57
N GLN A 624 16.83 0.87 -22.49
CA GLN A 624 17.50 -0.02 -21.53
C GLN A 624 16.53 -1.01 -20.87
N LEU A 625 15.37 -0.52 -20.39
CA LEU A 625 14.32 -1.34 -19.77
C LEU A 625 13.69 -2.31 -20.78
N MET A 626 13.49 -1.87 -22.03
CA MET A 626 13.05 -2.72 -23.14
C MET A 626 14.05 -3.84 -23.45
N GLY A 627 15.35 -3.65 -23.19
CA GLY A 627 16.35 -4.71 -23.27
C GLY A 627 16.02 -5.93 -22.40
N LEU A 628 15.44 -5.72 -21.21
CA LEU A 628 15.02 -6.79 -20.30
C LEU A 628 13.88 -7.65 -20.88
N ALA A 629 13.03 -7.06 -21.73
CA ALA A 629 11.91 -7.78 -22.36
C ALA A 629 12.38 -8.90 -23.30
N THR A 630 13.65 -8.92 -23.73
CA THR A 630 14.21 -9.88 -24.69
C THR A 630 14.60 -11.25 -24.10
N ALA A 631 14.48 -11.45 -22.78
CA ALA A 631 14.94 -12.66 -22.11
C ALA A 631 14.22 -13.96 -22.59
N PRO A 632 14.95 -15.08 -22.82
CA PRO A 632 14.44 -16.31 -23.45
C PRO A 632 13.29 -17.00 -22.69
N THR A 633 13.29 -16.87 -21.36
CA THR A 633 12.31 -17.47 -20.44
C THR A 633 11.09 -16.59 -20.19
N LEU A 634 11.12 -15.32 -20.58
CA LEU A 634 10.08 -14.35 -20.26
C LEU A 634 8.72 -14.73 -20.87
N ARG A 635 7.65 -14.56 -20.10
CA ARG A 635 6.26 -14.86 -20.48
C ARG A 635 5.32 -13.70 -20.14
N LYS A 636 5.55 -12.99 -19.01
CA LYS A 636 4.88 -11.74 -18.63
C LYS A 636 5.90 -10.59 -18.60
N PHE A 637 5.56 -9.47 -19.21
CA PHE A 637 6.29 -8.21 -19.08
C PHE A 637 5.29 -7.09 -18.73
N VAL A 638 5.56 -6.35 -17.66
CA VAL A 638 4.80 -5.17 -17.26
C VAL A 638 5.74 -3.98 -17.23
N LEU A 639 5.39 -2.91 -17.94
CA LEU A 639 6.13 -1.65 -17.95
C LEU A 639 5.16 -0.47 -17.89
N ASN A 640 5.18 0.24 -16.77
CA ASN A 640 4.32 1.39 -16.54
C ASN A 640 5.13 2.68 -16.39
N VAL A 641 5.33 3.38 -17.52
CA VAL A 641 6.03 4.67 -17.61
C VAL A 641 5.04 5.82 -17.85
N VAL A 642 3.81 5.66 -17.37
CA VAL A 642 2.72 6.62 -17.55
C VAL A 642 3.12 8.01 -17.05
N GLY A 643 2.88 9.05 -17.84
CA GLY A 643 3.18 10.43 -17.47
C GLY A 643 4.68 10.82 -17.47
N CYS A 644 5.59 9.93 -17.88
CA CYS A 644 7.01 10.28 -18.00
C CYS A 644 7.22 11.33 -19.11
N LYS A 645 7.44 12.58 -18.70
CA LYS A 645 7.39 13.75 -19.60
C LYS A 645 8.55 13.87 -20.58
N ASN A 646 9.58 13.03 -20.42
CA ASN A 646 10.81 13.01 -21.21
C ASN A 646 10.87 11.85 -22.22
N LEU A 647 9.79 11.07 -22.35
CA LEU A 647 9.59 10.14 -23.46
C LEU A 647 9.12 10.87 -24.72
N THR A 648 9.66 10.46 -25.87
CA THR A 648 9.36 11.00 -27.20
C THR A 648 8.99 9.87 -28.18
N ASP A 649 9.00 10.17 -29.48
CA ASP A 649 8.82 9.19 -30.55
C ASP A 649 9.95 8.13 -30.60
N GLU A 650 11.15 8.46 -30.09
CA GLU A 650 12.30 7.54 -30.11
C GLU A 650 12.08 6.30 -29.22
N CYS A 651 11.29 6.39 -28.14
CA CYS A 651 10.96 5.24 -27.30
C CYS A 651 10.28 4.12 -28.12
N ILE A 652 9.42 4.46 -29.08
CA ILE A 652 8.68 3.49 -29.90
C ILE A 652 9.64 2.70 -30.79
N ASP A 653 10.73 3.30 -31.27
CA ASP A 653 11.73 2.60 -32.08
C ASP A 653 12.46 1.52 -31.28
N SER A 654 12.74 1.77 -29.99
CA SER A 654 13.38 0.79 -29.10
C SER A 654 12.51 -0.44 -28.77
N ILE A 655 11.18 -0.34 -28.92
CA ILE A 655 10.26 -1.43 -28.56
C ILE A 655 10.54 -2.67 -29.42
N SER A 656 10.97 -3.74 -28.75
CA SER A 656 11.15 -5.08 -29.31
C SER A 656 10.70 -6.11 -28.26
N PHE A 657 9.81 -7.01 -28.67
CA PHE A 657 9.29 -8.07 -27.80
C PHE A 657 9.54 -9.44 -28.41
N PRO A 658 9.78 -10.49 -27.61
CA PRO A 658 9.95 -11.83 -28.12
C PRO A 658 8.64 -12.43 -28.61
N THR A 659 8.71 -13.20 -29.70
CA THR A 659 7.55 -13.84 -30.36
C THR A 659 6.90 -14.99 -29.57
N TYR A 660 7.32 -15.21 -28.32
CA TYR A 660 6.77 -16.19 -27.39
C TYR A 660 6.18 -15.53 -26.12
N LEU A 661 6.22 -14.20 -26.01
CA LEU A 661 5.62 -13.48 -24.89
C LEU A 661 4.10 -13.76 -24.84
N LYS A 662 3.57 -14.00 -23.64
CA LYS A 662 2.18 -14.40 -23.42
C LYS A 662 1.34 -13.29 -22.80
N GLN A 663 1.94 -12.47 -21.95
CA GLN A 663 1.26 -11.36 -21.30
C GLN A 663 2.11 -10.11 -21.45
N LEU A 664 1.50 -9.04 -21.93
CA LEU A 664 2.09 -7.72 -22.01
C LEU A 664 1.16 -6.72 -21.34
N ASP A 665 1.71 -5.96 -20.39
CA ASP A 665 1.12 -4.74 -19.89
C ASP A 665 2.08 -3.58 -20.21
N LEU A 666 1.64 -2.70 -21.12
CA LEU A 666 2.43 -1.57 -21.58
C LEU A 666 1.62 -0.29 -21.37
N ASN A 667 2.03 0.51 -20.39
CA ASN A 667 1.45 1.81 -20.14
C ASN A 667 2.48 2.91 -20.45
N ILE A 668 2.29 3.51 -21.63
CA ILE A 668 3.03 4.67 -22.15
C ILE A 668 2.10 5.89 -22.26
N GLY A 669 0.97 5.86 -21.56
CA GLY A 669 -0.02 6.93 -21.56
C GLY A 669 0.52 8.22 -20.95
N TYR A 670 -0.09 9.35 -21.30
CA TYR A 670 0.24 10.69 -20.84
C TYR A 670 1.68 11.16 -21.17
N ALA A 671 2.40 10.46 -22.07
CA ALA A 671 3.67 10.89 -22.64
C ALA A 671 3.46 12.07 -23.62
N LYS A 672 3.71 13.29 -23.14
CA LYS A 672 3.35 14.54 -23.85
C LYS A 672 4.04 14.78 -25.19
N ASN A 673 5.23 14.21 -25.44
CA ASN A 673 6.01 14.43 -26.66
C ASN A 673 5.88 13.29 -27.69
N MET A 674 4.99 12.32 -27.47
CA MET A 674 4.82 11.14 -28.34
C MET A 674 3.71 11.37 -29.37
N SER A 675 4.08 11.53 -30.64
CA SER A 675 3.19 11.81 -31.78
C SER A 675 2.29 10.63 -32.15
N ASN A 676 1.20 10.92 -32.86
CA ASN A 676 0.33 9.88 -33.40
C ASN A 676 0.99 9.12 -34.56
N ALA A 677 1.77 9.82 -35.40
CA ALA A 677 2.40 9.23 -36.57
C ALA A 677 3.32 8.08 -36.17
N LYS A 678 4.10 8.26 -35.09
CA LYS A 678 4.98 7.22 -34.57
C LYS A 678 4.25 6.12 -33.83
N LEU A 679 3.20 6.45 -33.08
CA LEU A 679 2.40 5.47 -32.34
C LEU A 679 1.72 4.43 -33.25
N LEU A 680 1.51 4.73 -34.54
CA LEU A 680 1.06 3.76 -35.54
C LEU A 680 2.06 2.61 -35.79
N ASP A 681 3.34 2.77 -35.46
CA ASP A 681 4.33 1.70 -35.57
C ASP A 681 4.14 0.63 -34.47
N LEU A 682 3.58 1.01 -33.31
CA LEU A 682 3.49 0.14 -32.12
C LEU A 682 2.71 -1.16 -32.35
N PRO A 683 1.50 -1.16 -32.98
CA PRO A 683 0.79 -2.40 -33.31
C PRO A 683 1.65 -3.45 -34.02
N SER A 684 2.50 -3.03 -34.96
CA SER A 684 3.35 -3.95 -35.74
C SER A 684 4.43 -4.66 -34.91
N LYS A 685 4.75 -4.11 -33.74
CA LYS A 685 5.77 -4.61 -32.80
C LYS A 685 5.18 -5.55 -31.72
N LEU A 686 3.86 -5.69 -31.63
CA LEU A 686 3.20 -6.54 -30.64
C LEU A 686 3.41 -8.05 -30.95
N PRO A 687 3.73 -8.90 -29.95
CA PRO A 687 3.90 -10.33 -30.20
C PRO A 687 2.64 -11.04 -30.69
N PRO A 688 2.72 -11.89 -31.73
CA PRO A 688 1.57 -12.64 -32.24
C PRO A 688 1.12 -13.79 -31.31
N SER A 689 1.86 -14.04 -30.23
CA SER A 689 1.63 -15.09 -29.25
C SER A 689 0.85 -14.65 -28.01
N LEU A 690 0.49 -13.37 -27.90
CA LEU A 690 -0.15 -12.80 -26.70
C LEU A 690 -1.49 -13.46 -26.40
N GLU A 691 -1.68 -13.80 -25.13
CA GLU A 691 -2.92 -14.26 -24.50
C GLU A 691 -3.52 -13.14 -23.63
N THR A 692 -2.70 -12.26 -23.06
CA THR A 692 -3.13 -11.04 -22.37
C THR A 692 -2.42 -9.82 -22.98
N LEU A 693 -3.19 -8.78 -23.32
CA LEU A 693 -2.68 -7.47 -23.71
C LEU A 693 -3.41 -6.41 -22.90
N LYS A 694 -2.66 -5.68 -22.07
CA LYS A 694 -3.07 -4.42 -21.47
C LYS A 694 -2.24 -3.31 -22.14
N LEU A 695 -2.92 -2.29 -22.67
CA LEU A 695 -2.28 -1.23 -23.43
C LEU A 695 -2.91 0.12 -23.08
N ASN A 696 -2.12 1.03 -22.52
CA ASN A 696 -2.51 2.41 -22.29
C ASN A 696 -1.61 3.35 -23.10
N VAL A 697 -2.25 4.15 -23.96
CA VAL A 697 -1.62 5.04 -24.94
C VAL A 697 -2.23 6.44 -24.91
N CYS A 698 -2.87 6.84 -23.81
CA CYS A 698 -3.46 8.17 -23.68
C CYS A 698 -2.47 9.31 -23.99
N GLY A 699 -2.97 10.45 -24.45
CA GLY A 699 -2.22 11.71 -24.51
C GLY A 699 -2.07 12.35 -23.13
N TYR A 700 -1.19 13.34 -23.01
CA TYR A 700 -1.02 14.12 -21.79
C TYR A 700 -2.22 15.05 -21.55
N LYS A 701 -2.84 14.98 -20.37
CA LYS A 701 -3.99 15.82 -20.04
C LYS A 701 -3.53 17.18 -19.56
N THR A 702 -3.87 18.22 -20.30
CA THR A 702 -3.45 19.61 -20.04
C THR A 702 -4.32 20.27 -18.95
N PRO A 703 -3.89 21.44 -18.41
CA PRO A 703 -4.60 22.16 -17.35
C PRO A 703 -6.07 22.50 -17.66
N ASP A 704 -6.35 22.82 -18.92
CA ASP A 704 -7.67 23.12 -19.47
C ASP A 704 -8.55 21.88 -19.73
N GLY A 705 -8.02 20.67 -19.47
CA GLY A 705 -8.72 19.40 -19.59
C GLY A 705 -8.61 18.72 -20.96
N ASN A 706 -7.96 19.37 -21.94
CA ASN A 706 -7.65 18.79 -23.24
C ASN A 706 -6.57 17.70 -23.14
N TYR A 707 -6.35 16.93 -24.22
CA TYR A 707 -5.30 15.90 -24.27
C TYR A 707 -4.33 16.17 -25.43
N LEU A 708 -3.03 16.23 -25.15
CA LEU A 708 -1.96 16.50 -26.12
C LEU A 708 -0.96 15.33 -26.24
N PRO A 709 -0.67 14.87 -27.47
CA PRO A 709 -1.47 15.09 -28.68
C PRO A 709 -2.83 14.36 -28.56
N PRO A 710 -3.87 14.83 -29.27
CA PRO A 710 -5.13 14.11 -29.37
C PRO A 710 -4.93 12.80 -30.14
N ARG A 711 -5.29 11.64 -29.59
CA ARG A 711 -5.12 10.33 -30.26
C ARG A 711 -6.22 10.11 -31.32
N PHE A 712 -5.86 9.63 -32.51
CA PHE A 712 -6.77 9.47 -33.64
C PHE A 712 -7.24 8.01 -33.83
N GLY A 713 -8.39 7.84 -34.49
CA GLY A 713 -8.99 6.53 -34.79
C GLY A 713 -8.12 5.58 -35.63
N SER A 714 -7.16 6.13 -36.37
CA SER A 714 -6.18 5.39 -37.18
C SER A 714 -5.37 4.36 -36.37
N LEU A 715 -5.08 4.62 -35.08
CA LEU A 715 -4.39 3.67 -34.22
C LEU A 715 -5.19 2.39 -33.98
N MET A 716 -6.50 2.50 -33.74
CA MET A 716 -7.37 1.33 -33.54
C MET A 716 -7.50 0.51 -34.83
N HIS A 717 -7.52 1.19 -35.98
CA HIS A 717 -7.51 0.53 -37.28
C HIS A 717 -6.20 -0.26 -37.49
N GLU A 718 -5.05 0.30 -37.13
CA GLU A 718 -3.76 -0.39 -37.23
C GLU A 718 -3.66 -1.55 -36.24
N LEU A 719 -4.11 -1.35 -34.99
CA LEU A 719 -4.20 -2.40 -33.97
C LEU A 719 -5.07 -3.57 -34.45
N SER A 720 -6.15 -3.32 -35.18
CA SER A 720 -7.02 -4.36 -35.75
C SER A 720 -6.32 -5.30 -36.75
N LYS A 721 -5.20 -4.87 -37.35
CA LYS A 721 -4.41 -5.69 -38.29
C LYS A 721 -3.41 -6.61 -37.58
N HIS A 722 -2.99 -6.24 -36.37
CA HIS A 722 -1.90 -6.88 -35.64
C HIS A 722 -2.31 -7.58 -34.33
N ILE A 723 -3.57 -7.44 -33.91
CA ILE A 723 -4.06 -8.07 -32.67
C ILE A 723 -3.92 -9.59 -32.70
N SER A 724 -3.43 -10.17 -31.60
CA SER A 724 -3.16 -11.60 -31.48
C SER A 724 -4.44 -12.43 -31.61
N PHE A 725 -4.41 -13.46 -32.46
CA PHE A 725 -5.48 -14.46 -32.55
C PHE A 725 -5.56 -15.37 -31.31
N SER A 726 -4.56 -15.37 -30.44
CA SER A 726 -4.53 -16.14 -29.18
C SER A 726 -5.08 -15.36 -27.97
N LEU A 727 -5.53 -14.10 -28.17
CA LEU A 727 -5.88 -13.20 -27.08
C LEU A 727 -7.12 -13.65 -26.31
N LYS A 728 -6.98 -13.74 -24.98
CA LYS A 728 -8.00 -14.13 -23.98
C LYS A 728 -8.46 -12.94 -23.15
N HIS A 729 -7.56 -12.01 -22.86
CA HIS A 729 -7.83 -10.81 -22.09
C HIS A 729 -7.30 -9.59 -22.84
N PHE A 730 -8.17 -8.63 -23.12
CA PHE A 730 -7.82 -7.38 -23.78
C PHE A 730 -8.27 -6.18 -22.97
N GLU A 731 -7.31 -5.33 -22.61
CA GLU A 731 -7.53 -4.07 -21.90
C GLU A 731 -6.88 -2.94 -22.70
N PHE A 732 -7.68 -1.96 -23.10
CA PHE A 732 -7.23 -0.86 -23.93
C PHE A 732 -7.72 0.48 -23.38
N THR A 733 -6.77 1.38 -23.13
CA THR A 733 -7.01 2.73 -22.61
C THR A 733 -6.41 3.77 -23.57
N THR A 734 -7.25 4.68 -24.05
CA THR A 734 -6.88 5.74 -25.01
C THR A 734 -7.81 6.94 -24.83
N GLN A 735 -7.57 8.04 -25.54
CA GLN A 735 -8.63 8.96 -25.96
C GLN A 735 -8.90 8.81 -27.48
N ILE A 736 -9.99 9.39 -27.98
CA ILE A 736 -10.36 9.38 -29.39
C ILE A 736 -10.77 10.79 -29.80
N ASN A 737 -10.03 11.38 -30.73
CA ASN A 737 -10.43 12.57 -31.46
C ASN A 737 -10.74 12.18 -32.92
N ASP A 738 -11.94 12.56 -33.39
CA ASP A 738 -12.39 12.34 -34.78
C ASP A 738 -11.96 13.46 -35.74
N GLU A 739 -11.43 14.58 -35.23
CA GLU A 739 -10.87 15.70 -36.00
C GLU A 739 -9.45 15.39 -36.54
N GLU A 740 -9.26 14.21 -37.14
CA GLU A 740 -8.00 13.86 -37.82
C GLU A 740 -7.82 14.76 -39.06
N HIS A 741 -7.19 15.93 -38.85
CA HIS A 741 -7.03 16.98 -39.85
C HIS A 741 -6.24 16.50 -41.07
N LEU A 742 -6.96 16.09 -42.10
CA LEU A 742 -6.44 16.07 -43.46
C LEU A 742 -6.73 17.41 -44.13
N GLU A 743 -5.68 18.15 -44.47
CA GLU A 743 -5.71 19.36 -45.32
C GLU A 743 -6.26 19.11 -46.75
N TYR A 744 -6.75 17.90 -47.03
CA TYR A 744 -7.11 17.39 -48.37
C TYR A 744 -8.42 16.58 -48.44
N SER A 745 -9.18 16.42 -47.35
CA SER A 745 -10.49 15.72 -47.44
C SER A 745 -11.60 16.66 -47.90
N THR A 746 -12.27 16.32 -48.99
CA THR A 746 -13.47 17.01 -49.48
C THR A 746 -14.59 17.04 -48.43
N GLU A 747 -15.30 18.16 -48.34
CA GLU A 747 -16.36 18.39 -47.36
C GLU A 747 -17.42 17.28 -47.37
N GLY A 748 -17.55 16.53 -46.26
CA GLY A 748 -18.70 15.67 -45.99
C GLY A 748 -18.43 14.30 -45.36
N GLU A 749 -17.33 13.62 -45.71
CA GLU A 749 -17.21 12.16 -45.45
C GLU A 749 -16.49 11.76 -44.14
N ASN A 750 -15.84 12.70 -43.44
CA ASN A 750 -14.80 12.35 -42.44
C ASN A 750 -15.23 12.27 -40.95
N LYS A 751 -16.52 12.40 -40.60
CA LYS A 751 -16.95 12.64 -39.20
C LYS A 751 -16.87 11.45 -38.21
N ASN A 752 -16.57 10.22 -38.66
CA ASN A 752 -16.73 9.00 -37.85
C ASN A 752 -15.46 8.13 -37.72
N ARG A 753 -14.25 8.66 -37.94
CA ARG A 753 -13.02 7.85 -38.07
C ARG A 753 -12.67 7.01 -36.84
N GLY A 754 -12.89 7.52 -35.63
CA GLY A 754 -12.73 6.80 -34.37
C GLY A 754 -13.75 5.68 -34.20
N VAL A 755 -14.99 5.90 -34.64
CA VAL A 755 -16.04 4.85 -34.67
C VAL A 755 -15.63 3.75 -35.64
N GLU A 756 -15.13 4.11 -36.83
CA GLU A 756 -14.65 3.16 -37.82
C GLU A 756 -13.42 2.38 -37.33
N GLY A 757 -12.47 3.05 -36.68
CA GLY A 757 -11.29 2.44 -36.05
C GLY A 757 -11.67 1.49 -34.93
N MET A 758 -12.53 1.91 -33.99
CA MET A 758 -13.03 1.06 -32.91
C MET A 758 -13.81 -0.14 -33.47
N CYS A 759 -14.71 0.07 -34.43
CA CYS A 759 -15.43 -1.01 -35.09
C CYS A 759 -14.51 -1.94 -35.90
N ALA A 760 -13.40 -1.46 -36.46
CA ALA A 760 -12.40 -2.31 -37.11
C ALA A 760 -11.69 -3.20 -36.08
N LEU A 761 -11.26 -2.62 -34.95
CA LEU A 761 -10.66 -3.34 -33.83
C LEU A 761 -11.59 -4.42 -33.27
N LEU A 762 -12.84 -4.07 -32.94
CA LEU A 762 -13.82 -4.99 -32.38
C LEU A 762 -14.13 -6.19 -33.30
N ARG A 763 -14.23 -5.96 -34.62
CA ARG A 763 -14.42 -7.04 -35.62
C ARG A 763 -13.23 -8.00 -35.73
N LYS A 764 -12.07 -7.63 -35.20
CA LYS A 764 -10.81 -8.38 -35.27
C LYS A 764 -10.43 -9.05 -33.95
N LEU A 765 -11.16 -8.77 -32.87
CA LEU A 765 -11.00 -9.49 -31.60
C LEU A 765 -11.29 -11.00 -31.79
N PRO A 766 -10.52 -11.89 -31.13
CA PRO A 766 -10.75 -13.33 -31.24
C PRO A 766 -12.16 -13.74 -30.78
N SER A 767 -12.74 -14.72 -31.47
CA SER A 767 -14.07 -15.25 -31.13
C SER A 767 -14.14 -15.94 -29.76
N ASP A 768 -12.99 -16.27 -29.20
CA ASP A 768 -12.74 -16.96 -27.94
C ASP A 768 -12.00 -16.07 -26.92
N LEU A 769 -12.08 -14.74 -27.11
CA LEU A 769 -11.75 -13.73 -26.11
C LEU A 769 -12.71 -13.86 -24.90
N GLU A 770 -12.17 -13.80 -23.67
CA GLU A 770 -12.92 -14.03 -22.44
C GLU A 770 -13.21 -12.76 -21.63
N SER A 771 -12.28 -11.79 -21.62
CA SER A 771 -12.47 -10.49 -20.96
C SER A 771 -12.08 -9.34 -21.87
N LEU A 772 -12.91 -8.30 -21.87
CA LEU A 772 -12.74 -7.06 -22.63
C LEU A 772 -12.90 -5.84 -21.71
N PHE A 773 -11.84 -5.06 -21.55
CA PHE A 773 -11.85 -3.75 -20.91
C PHE A 773 -11.54 -2.66 -21.95
N LEU A 774 -12.41 -1.66 -22.05
CA LEU A 774 -12.21 -0.48 -22.89
C LEU A 774 -12.38 0.78 -22.03
N CYS A 775 -11.34 1.60 -21.93
CA CYS A 775 -11.43 2.95 -21.39
C CYS A 775 -11.15 3.98 -22.48
N VAL A 776 -12.09 4.89 -22.70
CA VAL A 776 -11.90 6.06 -23.55
C VAL A 776 -12.02 7.32 -22.71
N GLU A 777 -10.86 7.87 -22.36
CA GLU A 777 -10.66 9.02 -21.46
C GLU A 777 -11.24 10.34 -21.98
N GLN A 778 -11.42 10.45 -23.30
CA GLN A 778 -12.16 11.52 -23.96
C GLN A 778 -12.62 11.04 -25.34
N TRP A 779 -13.91 11.13 -25.66
CA TRP A 779 -14.45 10.95 -27.01
C TRP A 779 -15.56 11.97 -27.30
N ASP A 780 -15.15 13.17 -27.70
CA ASP A 780 -16.02 14.35 -27.85
C ASP A 780 -17.14 14.23 -28.90
N THR A 781 -17.06 13.22 -29.76
CA THR A 781 -17.97 12.91 -30.88
C THR A 781 -18.74 11.61 -30.65
N PHE A 782 -18.55 10.93 -29.52
CA PHE A 782 -19.28 9.72 -29.17
C PHE A 782 -20.79 9.99 -29.09
N GLU A 783 -21.58 9.13 -29.72
CA GLU A 783 -23.05 9.11 -29.61
C GLU A 783 -23.52 7.80 -28.96
N GLY A 784 -24.58 7.83 -28.15
CA GLY A 784 -25.08 6.64 -27.45
C GLY A 784 -25.41 5.44 -28.36
N LYS A 785 -25.82 5.69 -29.61
CA LYS A 785 -26.06 4.66 -30.65
C LYS A 785 -24.79 3.89 -31.07
N MET A 786 -23.61 4.52 -30.94
CA MET A 786 -22.32 3.91 -31.30
C MET A 786 -21.99 2.78 -30.32
N LEU A 787 -22.28 2.94 -29.03
CA LEU A 787 -22.09 1.88 -28.04
C LEU A 787 -22.97 0.66 -28.32
N ALA A 788 -24.23 0.85 -28.74
CA ALA A 788 -25.07 -0.26 -29.20
C ALA A 788 -24.43 -0.99 -30.39
N SER A 789 -23.91 -0.24 -31.37
CA SER A 789 -23.19 -0.81 -32.52
C SER A 789 -21.90 -1.55 -32.11
N MET A 790 -21.19 -1.11 -31.06
CA MET A 790 -20.03 -1.82 -30.51
C MET A 790 -20.43 -3.18 -29.93
N PHE A 791 -21.51 -3.26 -29.15
CA PHE A 791 -22.01 -4.51 -28.57
C PHE A 791 -22.48 -5.55 -29.60
N GLU A 792 -22.98 -5.10 -30.76
CA GLU A 792 -23.26 -5.99 -31.89
C GLU A 792 -21.99 -6.71 -32.38
N LEU A 793 -20.85 -6.00 -32.43
CA LEU A 793 -19.56 -6.51 -32.91
C LEU A 793 -18.78 -7.34 -31.89
N PHE A 794 -19.09 -7.25 -30.60
CA PHE A 794 -18.37 -7.97 -29.54
C PHE A 794 -18.42 -9.50 -29.72
N PRO A 795 -17.30 -10.23 -29.44
CA PRO A 795 -17.28 -11.68 -29.35
C PRO A 795 -18.34 -12.24 -28.40
N LYS A 796 -19.09 -13.27 -28.81
CA LYS A 796 -20.23 -13.79 -28.05
C LYS A 796 -19.86 -14.74 -26.90
N ASN A 797 -18.57 -15.05 -26.73
CA ASN A 797 -18.03 -15.90 -25.67
C ASN A 797 -17.44 -15.11 -24.47
N LEU A 798 -17.54 -13.78 -24.48
CA LEU A 798 -17.08 -12.94 -23.38
C LEU A 798 -17.76 -13.33 -22.05
N LYS A 799 -16.94 -13.47 -21.01
CA LYS A 799 -17.33 -13.70 -19.61
C LYS A 799 -17.38 -12.38 -18.84
N GLU A 800 -16.50 -11.46 -19.18
CA GLU A 800 -16.38 -10.14 -18.57
C GLU A 800 -16.32 -9.03 -19.62
N VAL A 801 -17.10 -7.95 -19.39
CA VAL A 801 -17.07 -6.72 -20.16
C VAL A 801 -17.00 -5.52 -19.23
N LYS A 802 -16.03 -4.64 -19.44
CA LYS A 802 -15.86 -3.37 -18.73
C LYS A 802 -15.70 -2.25 -19.75
N ILE A 803 -16.56 -1.24 -19.69
CA ILE A 803 -16.54 -0.09 -20.60
C ILE A 803 -16.60 1.19 -19.78
N PHE A 804 -15.65 2.09 -20.03
CA PHE A 804 -15.58 3.41 -19.43
C PHE A 804 -15.44 4.42 -20.57
N LEU A 805 -16.44 5.28 -20.77
CA LEU A 805 -16.45 6.31 -21.80
C LEU A 805 -16.67 7.68 -21.18
N TYR A 806 -15.75 8.60 -21.44
CA TYR A 806 -15.78 9.97 -20.93
C TYR A 806 -15.89 10.96 -22.09
N SER A 807 -16.69 12.01 -21.91
CA SER A 807 -17.14 12.95 -22.95
C SER A 807 -18.07 12.33 -24.01
N GLY A 808 -18.66 13.18 -24.85
CA GLY A 808 -19.67 12.82 -25.86
C GLY A 808 -21.12 12.91 -25.37
N ASP A 809 -22.05 12.30 -26.11
CA ASP A 809 -23.48 12.30 -25.81
C ASP A 809 -23.84 11.28 -24.71
N TYR A 810 -25.01 11.49 -24.10
CA TYR A 810 -25.59 10.58 -23.15
C TYR A 810 -26.13 9.31 -23.82
N VAL A 811 -26.00 8.16 -23.15
CA VAL A 811 -26.60 6.90 -23.63
C VAL A 811 -28.07 6.84 -23.21
N TYR A 812 -28.99 6.99 -24.16
CA TYR A 812 -30.45 6.99 -23.91
C TYR A 812 -30.99 5.56 -23.70
N ASP A 813 -32.16 5.43 -23.08
CA ASP A 813 -32.75 4.12 -22.74
C ASP A 813 -32.97 3.23 -23.97
N GLU A 814 -33.26 3.82 -25.15
CA GLU A 814 -33.35 3.12 -26.43
C GLU A 814 -32.03 2.45 -26.87
N ASN A 815 -30.89 3.08 -26.56
CA ASN A 815 -29.57 2.50 -26.83
C ASN A 815 -29.28 1.40 -25.79
N MET A 816 -29.64 1.63 -24.52
CA MET A 816 -29.53 0.61 -23.46
C MET A 816 -30.36 -0.64 -23.76
N ALA A 817 -31.59 -0.49 -24.24
CA ALA A 817 -32.43 -1.61 -24.69
C ALA A 817 -31.78 -2.38 -25.86
N SER A 818 -31.14 -1.67 -26.79
CA SER A 818 -30.40 -2.30 -27.90
C SER A 818 -29.18 -3.09 -27.40
N ILE A 819 -28.45 -2.54 -26.42
CA ILE A 819 -27.31 -3.20 -25.75
C ILE A 819 -27.78 -4.43 -24.94
N ALA A 820 -28.89 -4.32 -24.21
CA ALA A 820 -29.48 -5.42 -23.44
C ALA A 820 -29.89 -6.60 -24.34
N ASN A 821 -30.48 -6.31 -25.51
CA ASN A 821 -30.77 -7.31 -26.54
C ASN A 821 -29.49 -8.00 -27.07
N CYS A 822 -28.39 -7.27 -27.24
CA CYS A 822 -27.10 -7.87 -27.59
C CYS A 822 -26.57 -8.78 -26.48
N ILE A 823 -26.63 -8.34 -25.22
CA ILE A 823 -26.17 -9.10 -24.05
C ILE A 823 -27.00 -10.38 -23.82
N ASN A 824 -28.29 -10.38 -24.12
CA ASN A 824 -29.12 -11.59 -24.08
C ASN A 824 -28.62 -12.71 -25.03
N SER A 825 -27.77 -12.39 -26.02
CA SER A 825 -27.09 -13.39 -26.86
C SER A 825 -25.77 -13.92 -26.27
N MET A 826 -25.16 -13.20 -25.33
CA MET A 826 -23.84 -13.48 -24.73
C MET A 826 -23.97 -14.41 -23.53
N LYS A 827 -24.26 -15.69 -23.78
CA LYS A 827 -24.60 -16.69 -22.74
C LYS A 827 -23.53 -16.93 -21.67
N GLN A 828 -22.28 -16.53 -21.90
CA GLN A 828 -21.18 -16.70 -20.95
C GLN A 828 -20.94 -15.46 -20.06
N LEU A 829 -21.58 -14.32 -20.37
CA LEU A 829 -21.32 -13.05 -19.69
C LEU A 829 -21.85 -13.08 -18.25
N CYS A 830 -20.94 -13.05 -17.28
CA CYS A 830 -21.23 -13.05 -15.85
C CYS A 830 -20.81 -11.74 -15.15
N SER A 831 -19.88 -10.99 -15.74
CA SER A 831 -19.41 -9.68 -15.23
C SER A 831 -19.63 -8.61 -16.30
N LEU A 832 -20.31 -7.52 -15.91
CA LEU A 832 -20.56 -6.37 -16.79
C LEU A 832 -20.43 -5.08 -15.98
N ARG A 833 -19.61 -4.15 -16.44
CA ARG A 833 -19.60 -2.76 -15.95
C ARG A 833 -19.62 -1.80 -17.14
N ILE A 834 -20.55 -0.85 -17.12
CA ILE A 834 -20.58 0.26 -18.07
C ILE A 834 -20.66 1.56 -17.28
N HIS A 835 -19.65 2.41 -17.47
CA HIS A 835 -19.64 3.80 -17.05
C HIS A 835 -19.62 4.67 -18.31
N THR A 836 -20.59 5.57 -18.46
CA THR A 836 -20.51 6.65 -19.45
C THR A 836 -20.77 7.98 -18.79
N ARG A 837 -20.02 9.02 -19.19
CA ARG A 837 -20.19 10.39 -18.71
C ARG A 837 -20.22 11.32 -19.91
N SER A 838 -21.35 11.98 -20.15
CA SER A 838 -21.49 12.96 -21.23
C SER A 838 -20.52 14.13 -21.04
N ASP A 839 -20.23 14.85 -22.12
CA ASP A 839 -19.70 16.20 -21.98
C ASP A 839 -20.75 17.13 -21.30
N ALA A 840 -20.29 18.27 -20.80
CA ALA A 840 -21.15 19.29 -20.19
C ALA A 840 -21.63 20.37 -21.17
N ARG A 841 -21.59 20.12 -22.50
CA ARG A 841 -22.01 21.13 -23.51
C ARG A 841 -23.51 21.47 -23.39
N THR A 842 -24.30 20.61 -22.74
CA THR A 842 -25.72 20.86 -22.41
C THR A 842 -25.94 21.51 -21.02
N GLY A 843 -24.87 21.93 -20.34
CA GLY A 843 -24.92 22.59 -19.03
C GLY A 843 -25.03 21.67 -17.82
N THR A 844 -25.20 20.36 -18.01
CA THR A 844 -25.11 19.34 -16.94
C THR A 844 -24.34 18.11 -17.43
N TYR A 845 -23.48 17.54 -16.57
CA TYR A 845 -22.90 16.22 -16.81
C TYR A 845 -23.98 15.16 -16.55
N ARG A 846 -24.22 14.28 -17.52
CA ARG A 846 -25.06 13.09 -17.32
C ARG A 846 -24.20 11.85 -17.23
N VAL A 847 -24.52 10.96 -16.30
CA VAL A 847 -23.77 9.72 -16.05
C VAL A 847 -24.70 8.52 -16.18
N ARG A 848 -24.22 7.44 -16.82
CA ARG A 848 -24.79 6.09 -16.69
C ARG A 848 -23.79 5.22 -15.95
N ASN A 849 -24.28 4.52 -14.94
CA ASN A 849 -23.57 3.46 -14.24
C ASN A 849 -24.40 2.18 -14.33
N ILE A 850 -23.81 1.13 -14.88
CA ILE A 850 -24.29 -0.24 -14.81
C ILE A 850 -23.18 -1.07 -14.17
N HIS A 851 -23.51 -1.86 -13.16
CA HIS A 851 -22.57 -2.66 -12.37
C HIS A 851 -22.80 -4.17 -12.50
N THR A 852 -23.94 -4.59 -13.05
CA THR A 852 -24.28 -6.02 -13.23
C THR A 852 -24.94 -6.31 -14.58
N VAL A 853 -24.90 -7.59 -14.97
CA VAL A 853 -25.58 -8.08 -16.17
C VAL A 853 -27.11 -7.96 -16.04
N ASP A 854 -27.66 -8.11 -14.83
CA ASP A 854 -29.11 -8.11 -14.62
C ASP A 854 -29.70 -6.68 -14.58
N GLU A 855 -28.95 -5.68 -14.09
CA GLU A 855 -29.28 -4.26 -14.29
C GLU A 855 -29.42 -3.91 -15.77
N MET A 856 -28.52 -4.40 -16.62
CA MET A 856 -28.62 -4.17 -18.07
C MET A 856 -29.83 -4.87 -18.68
N LYS A 857 -30.13 -6.12 -18.28
CA LYS A 857 -31.29 -6.85 -18.80
C LYS A 857 -32.62 -6.18 -18.48
N ALA A 858 -32.70 -5.36 -17.43
CA ALA A 858 -33.91 -4.60 -17.10
C ALA A 858 -34.29 -3.52 -18.15
N PHE A 859 -33.43 -3.24 -19.12
CA PHE A 859 -33.72 -2.36 -20.27
C PHE A 859 -34.34 -3.09 -21.48
N ALA A 860 -34.44 -4.43 -21.47
CA ALA A 860 -35.04 -5.23 -22.54
C ALA A 860 -36.51 -5.63 -22.26
#